data_AF-A0A415E3E8-F1
#
_entry.id   AF-A0A415E3E8-F1
#
_cell.length_a   1.000
_cell.length_b   1.000
_cell.length_c   1.000
_cell.angle_alpha   90.00
_cell.angle_beta   90.00
_cell.angle_gamma   90.00
#
_symmetry.space_group_name_H-M   'P 1'
#
loop_
_entity.id
_entity.type
_entity.pdbx_description
1 polymer ?
#
loop_
_entity_poly.entity_id
_entity_poly.type
_entity_poly.pdbx_seq_one_letter_code
_entity_poly.pdbx_strand_id
1 'polypeptide(L)'
;MKEKKLNYFHVAVMYVGTIMGAGFASGREGWQFFGIFGQKAYIGIALAGLLFMGLGMMVSYIARSLKTDDMGKVIVFTDNPKITNAVGYFMAAILYTIIISMSAAGGSLLNQQFGISKAVGGAMIAVLVILTVLGNFDRVSKVFKLIIPVLFIIDIGCCFLVMASDIEQSGATSGFPPSAMAPNWFIAAILFISYNMLGMIPIIATSSIQSKDKKNAILGSGLGGVLLAFLTLVLVFALQKDMAYTQSMDLPMLAYTSRISKVVNLLFGLVLFAAIYSAATSTYFGFSTKIKESPKKKYIIIIGACIGFICGLTGFKTIVAYLYPVEGYIGFAIILMIAANFFRVYKNNAMEKEMKHDSEAFQNFDSYDRFAYPDDIVRVTAGFGGEALLVFGSEKTALYDCGMAYCHDQLLKNISAALQARGRERLDYVLLSHTHYDHIGALPYITKRWPEVVVCAAAKAKSVFKSEGAKGTMKRLGEAARDEFSASKTPVSVDGLRVDRVVKDGDQISIGFEYFAVLETPGHTACSMTYVLEPAGIMFTSESTGVLKNPLCVETSALKSYQDTIVSAEKCKTYHAKQIICPHFGIFPEGFVDAYFDMYVKFAKEEKDFILSLAYEGYTYEEILKEYEKKYWTAQRGKSQPKPAFLENAKHIIGHIVDTFGPDNGKTTSAE
;
A
#
# COMPACT_ATOMS: atom_id res chain seq x y z
N MET A 1 27.74 -1.22 13.12
CA MET A 1 27.90 -2.35 12.16
C MET A 1 26.65 -2.43 11.29
N LYS A 2 26.76 -2.30 9.95
CA LYS A 2 25.62 -2.54 9.05
C LYS A 2 25.18 -3.99 9.21
N GLU A 3 23.95 -4.22 9.67
CA GLU A 3 23.42 -5.56 9.85
C GLU A 3 23.33 -6.31 8.52
N LYS A 4 23.77 -7.57 8.52
CA LYS A 4 23.67 -8.44 7.33
C LYS A 4 22.19 -8.78 7.10
N LYS A 5 21.60 -8.26 6.01
CA LYS A 5 20.25 -8.58 5.54
C LYS A 5 20.02 -10.10 5.41
N LEU A 6 18.82 -10.57 5.75
CA LEU A 6 18.45 -11.99 5.77
C LEU A 6 18.38 -12.59 4.35
N ASN A 7 18.84 -13.84 4.19
CA ASN A 7 18.62 -14.63 2.96
C ASN A 7 17.38 -15.54 3.13
N TYR A 8 16.96 -16.21 2.06
CA TYR A 8 15.78 -17.09 2.07
C TYR A 8 15.85 -18.18 3.15
N PHE A 9 17.01 -18.80 3.37
CA PHE A 9 17.18 -19.82 4.41
C PHE A 9 16.95 -19.26 5.81
N HIS A 10 17.54 -18.10 6.13
CA HIS A 10 17.34 -17.48 7.43
C HIS A 10 15.88 -17.05 7.64
N VAL A 11 15.17 -16.60 6.60
CA VAL A 11 13.73 -16.30 6.69
C VAL A 11 12.94 -17.59 7.01
N ALA A 12 13.25 -18.70 6.34
CA ALA A 12 12.62 -20.00 6.62
C ALA A 12 12.90 -20.48 8.07
N VAL A 13 14.11 -20.29 8.57
CA VAL A 13 14.46 -20.64 9.96
C VAL A 13 13.67 -19.80 10.97
N MET A 14 13.49 -18.50 10.73
CA MET A 14 12.66 -17.64 11.58
C MET A 14 11.18 -18.08 11.56
N TYR A 15 10.69 -18.48 10.38
CA TYR A 15 9.35 -19.03 10.21
C TYR A 15 9.18 -20.29 11.04
N VAL A 16 10.02 -21.31 10.82
CA VAL A 16 9.96 -22.60 11.52
C VAL A 16 10.08 -22.39 13.03
N GLY A 17 11.03 -21.56 13.48
CA GLY A 17 11.27 -21.34 14.90
C GLY A 17 10.16 -20.63 15.66
N THR A 18 9.25 -19.97 14.95
CA THR A 18 8.08 -19.34 15.57
C THR A 18 7.04 -20.38 15.95
N ILE A 19 6.91 -21.45 15.17
CA ILE A 19 5.88 -22.48 15.35
C ILE A 19 6.40 -23.76 15.98
N MET A 20 7.68 -24.07 15.79
CA MET A 20 8.35 -25.21 16.42
C MET A 20 8.52 -24.96 17.93
N GLY A 21 7.39 -24.79 18.63
CA GLY A 21 7.25 -24.64 20.06
C GLY A 21 6.81 -25.94 20.72
N ALA A 22 6.26 -25.80 21.93
CA ALA A 22 5.87 -26.91 22.78
C ALA A 22 5.04 -27.99 22.08
N GLY A 23 3.92 -27.62 21.47
CA GLY A 23 2.94 -28.59 21.00
C GLY A 23 3.27 -29.17 19.64
N PHE A 24 4.05 -28.45 18.82
CA PHE A 24 4.63 -28.97 17.59
C PHE A 24 5.74 -29.99 17.90
N ALA A 25 6.82 -29.57 18.58
CA ALA A 25 7.97 -30.44 18.83
C ALA A 25 7.62 -31.62 19.75
N SER A 26 6.72 -31.45 20.72
CA SER A 26 6.26 -32.59 21.54
C SER A 26 5.30 -33.54 20.82
N GLY A 27 4.75 -33.14 19.67
CA GLY A 27 3.73 -33.89 18.93
C GLY A 27 2.30 -33.74 19.45
N ARG A 28 2.05 -33.02 20.55
CA ARG A 28 0.71 -32.90 21.15
C ARG A 28 -0.31 -32.23 20.22
N GLU A 29 0.09 -31.18 19.50
CA GLU A 29 -0.76 -30.48 18.53
C GLU A 29 -0.97 -31.35 17.28
N GLY A 30 0.11 -31.92 16.74
CA GLY A 30 0.04 -32.82 15.59
C GLY A 30 -0.88 -34.02 15.84
N TRP A 31 -0.86 -34.58 17.06
CA TRP A 31 -1.80 -35.61 17.46
C TRP A 31 -3.24 -35.12 17.48
N GLN A 32 -3.52 -34.01 18.17
CA GLN A 32 -4.89 -33.52 18.35
C GLN A 32 -5.56 -33.07 17.04
N PHE A 33 -4.81 -32.41 16.15
CA PHE A 33 -5.37 -31.88 14.91
C PHE A 33 -5.29 -32.85 13.73
N PHE A 34 -4.40 -33.86 13.78
CA PHE A 34 -4.23 -34.82 12.69
C PHE A 34 -4.22 -36.26 13.18
N GLY A 35 -3.32 -36.62 14.09
CA GLY A 35 -3.05 -38.01 14.47
C GLY A 35 -4.28 -38.82 14.91
N ILE A 36 -5.22 -38.19 15.63
CA ILE A 36 -6.49 -38.84 16.05
C ILE A 36 -7.38 -39.30 14.89
N PHE A 37 -7.21 -38.73 13.69
CA PHE A 37 -8.01 -39.05 12.50
C PHE A 37 -7.42 -40.21 11.67
N GLY A 38 -6.42 -40.92 12.19
CA GLY A 38 -5.80 -42.08 11.53
C GLY A 38 -5.22 -41.71 10.17
N GLN A 39 -5.56 -42.47 9.12
CA GLN A 39 -5.02 -42.26 7.76
C GLN A 39 -5.46 -40.92 7.13
N LYS A 40 -6.59 -40.33 7.56
CA LYS A 40 -7.02 -39.01 7.03
C LYS A 40 -6.13 -37.87 7.51
N ALA A 41 -5.30 -38.11 8.52
CA ALA A 41 -4.27 -37.17 8.99
C ALA A 41 -3.39 -36.67 7.84
N TYR A 42 -2.93 -37.57 6.97
CA TYR A 42 -1.97 -37.26 5.91
C TYR A 42 -2.52 -36.30 4.86
N ILE A 43 -3.81 -36.43 4.52
CA ILE A 43 -4.51 -35.51 3.62
C ILE A 43 -4.65 -34.13 4.29
N GLY A 44 -4.99 -34.11 5.59
CA GLY A 44 -5.04 -32.87 6.37
C GLY A 44 -3.69 -32.15 6.46
N ILE A 45 -2.60 -32.90 6.66
CA ILE A 45 -1.24 -32.34 6.71
C ILE A 45 -0.82 -31.78 5.35
N ALA A 46 -1.13 -32.48 4.25
CA ALA A 46 -0.85 -31.98 2.90
C ALA A 46 -1.60 -30.66 2.63
N LEU A 47 -2.88 -30.58 3.00
CA LEU A 47 -3.67 -29.35 2.92
C LEU A 47 -3.06 -28.22 3.77
N ALA A 48 -2.73 -28.50 5.03
CA ALA A 48 -2.12 -27.53 5.93
C ALA A 48 -0.77 -27.02 5.38
N GLY A 49 0.04 -27.89 4.79
CA GLY A 49 1.32 -27.52 4.18
C GLY A 49 1.19 -26.59 2.98
N LEU A 50 0.24 -26.87 2.08
CA LEU A 50 -0.06 -25.98 0.95
C LEU A 50 -0.51 -24.60 1.44
N LEU A 51 -1.35 -24.56 2.48
CA LEU A 51 -1.84 -23.31 3.05
C LEU A 51 -0.75 -22.54 3.80
N PHE A 52 0.10 -23.19 4.61
CA PHE A 52 1.26 -22.53 5.25
C PHE A 52 2.19 -21.88 4.22
N MET A 53 2.48 -22.61 3.14
CA MET A 53 3.30 -22.10 2.05
C MET A 53 2.65 -20.90 1.39
N GLY A 54 1.39 -21.02 0.96
CA GLY A 54 0.67 -19.95 0.26
C GLY A 54 0.48 -18.70 1.12
N LEU A 55 -0.03 -18.85 2.33
CA LEU A 55 -0.28 -17.74 3.26
C LEU A 55 1.01 -17.07 3.71
N GLY A 56 2.06 -17.84 3.96
CA GLY A 56 3.38 -17.29 4.27
C GLY A 56 3.93 -16.42 3.15
N MET A 57 3.79 -16.87 1.89
CA MET A 57 4.17 -16.07 0.72
C MET A 57 3.31 -14.80 0.58
N MET A 58 1.99 -14.88 0.83
CA MET A 58 1.09 -13.72 0.79
C MET A 58 1.48 -12.66 1.82
N VAL A 59 1.68 -13.05 3.09
CA VAL A 59 2.11 -12.14 4.16
C VAL A 59 3.44 -11.47 3.79
N SER A 60 4.40 -12.25 3.31
CA SER A 60 5.70 -11.74 2.87
C SER A 60 5.58 -10.75 1.70
N TYR A 61 4.74 -11.06 0.71
CA TYR A 61 4.49 -10.17 -0.42
C TYR A 61 3.86 -8.84 0.03
N ILE A 62 2.85 -8.88 0.90
CA ILE A 62 2.19 -7.68 1.45
C ILE A 62 3.22 -6.83 2.20
N ALA A 63 3.95 -7.41 3.16
CA ALA A 63 4.95 -6.71 3.95
C ALA A 63 6.01 -6.03 3.07
N ARG A 64 6.56 -6.76 2.08
CA ARG A 64 7.55 -6.21 1.13
C ARG A 64 7.00 -5.10 0.25
N SER A 65 5.75 -5.20 -0.17
CA SER A 65 5.15 -4.26 -1.12
C SER A 65 4.73 -2.98 -0.41
N LEU A 66 4.15 -3.10 0.79
CA LEU A 66 3.77 -1.96 1.64
C LEU A 66 4.93 -1.42 2.50
N LYS A 67 6.11 -2.07 2.46
CA LYS A 67 7.30 -1.74 3.26
C LYS A 67 6.99 -1.59 4.76
N THR A 68 6.15 -2.47 5.29
CA THR A 68 5.72 -2.42 6.69
C THR A 68 5.87 -3.78 7.36
N ASP A 69 6.24 -3.77 8.63
CA ASP A 69 6.19 -4.90 9.55
C ASP A 69 5.04 -4.79 10.58
N ASP A 70 4.16 -3.79 10.42
CA ASP A 70 2.98 -3.64 11.26
C ASP A 70 1.94 -4.73 10.94
N MET A 71 1.71 -5.63 11.89
CA MET A 71 0.76 -6.73 11.73
C MET A 71 -0.66 -6.27 11.35
N GLY A 72 -1.10 -5.09 11.81
CA GLY A 72 -2.40 -4.53 11.46
C GLY A 72 -2.48 -4.19 9.98
N LYS A 73 -1.48 -3.47 9.46
CA LYS A 73 -1.39 -3.11 8.01
C LYS A 73 -1.26 -4.33 7.12
N VAL A 74 -0.58 -5.38 7.60
CA VAL A 74 -0.44 -6.65 6.88
C VAL A 74 -1.78 -7.37 6.76
N ILE A 75 -2.63 -7.31 7.80
CA ILE A 75 -3.90 -8.05 7.85
C ILE A 75 -5.02 -7.30 7.13
N VAL A 76 -5.20 -6.01 7.38
CA VAL A 76 -6.40 -5.28 6.95
C VAL A 76 -6.31 -4.83 5.49
N PHE A 77 -7.40 -4.99 4.74
CA PHE A 77 -7.52 -4.60 3.32
C PHE A 77 -7.97 -3.14 3.13
N THR A 78 -7.91 -2.31 4.19
CA THR A 78 -8.32 -0.91 4.18
C THR A 78 -7.19 -0.02 4.68
N ASP A 79 -7.14 1.21 4.19
CA ASP A 79 -6.16 2.21 4.64
C ASP A 79 -6.67 3.02 5.85
N ASN A 80 -7.82 2.65 6.43
CA ASN A 80 -8.37 3.32 7.61
C ASN A 80 -7.52 3.04 8.86
N PRO A 81 -6.85 4.06 9.44
CA PRO A 81 -5.92 3.87 10.55
C PRO A 81 -6.59 3.36 11.83
N LYS A 82 -7.89 3.65 12.05
CA LYS A 82 -8.61 3.16 13.24
C LYS A 82 -8.80 1.64 13.19
N ILE A 83 -9.18 1.11 12.02
CA ILE A 83 -9.40 -0.33 11.81
C ILE A 83 -8.06 -1.06 11.90
N THR A 84 -7.03 -0.55 11.24
CA THR A 84 -5.66 -1.07 11.30
C THR A 84 -5.14 -1.16 12.73
N ASN A 85 -5.32 -0.10 13.53
CA ASN A 85 -4.90 -0.11 14.93
C ASN A 85 -5.74 -1.06 15.78
N ALA A 86 -7.06 -1.11 15.60
CA ALA A 86 -7.94 -2.01 16.34
C ALA A 86 -7.56 -3.48 16.10
N VAL A 87 -7.41 -3.90 14.84
CA VAL A 87 -6.96 -5.26 14.49
C VAL A 87 -5.55 -5.52 15.01
N GLY A 88 -4.66 -4.54 14.96
CA GLY A 88 -3.31 -4.65 15.51
C GLY A 88 -3.28 -4.92 17.03
N TYR A 89 -4.09 -4.21 17.82
CA TYR A 89 -4.19 -4.45 19.27
C TYR A 89 -4.89 -5.77 19.59
N PHE A 90 -5.92 -6.13 18.83
CA PHE A 90 -6.58 -7.42 18.94
C PHE A 90 -5.58 -8.57 18.69
N MET A 91 -4.77 -8.47 17.64
CA MET A 91 -3.72 -9.45 17.35
C MET A 91 -2.68 -9.53 18.46
N ALA A 92 -2.27 -8.40 19.05
CA ALA A 92 -1.36 -8.43 20.20
C ALA A 92 -1.96 -9.18 21.40
N ALA A 93 -3.26 -9.02 21.67
CA ALA A 93 -3.96 -9.76 22.72
C ALA A 93 -4.00 -11.27 22.46
N ILE A 94 -4.12 -11.70 21.20
CA ILE A 94 -4.01 -13.12 20.84
C ILE A 94 -2.57 -13.61 20.99
N LEU A 95 -1.56 -12.87 20.51
CA LEU A 95 -0.16 -13.27 20.69
C LEU A 95 0.24 -13.39 22.16
N TYR A 96 -0.39 -12.61 23.04
CA TYR A 96 -0.21 -12.70 24.48
C TYR A 96 -0.64 -14.08 25.04
N THR A 97 -1.71 -14.70 24.54
CA THR A 97 -2.19 -15.99 25.07
C THR A 97 -1.15 -17.10 24.89
N ILE A 98 -0.25 -16.98 23.92
CA ILE A 98 0.81 -17.97 23.68
C ILE A 98 1.80 -18.07 24.85
N ILE A 99 2.04 -16.98 25.61
CA ILE A 99 2.89 -17.07 26.81
C ILE A 99 2.26 -17.94 27.90
N ILE A 100 0.92 -17.97 27.97
CA ILE A 100 0.15 -18.84 28.87
C ILE A 100 0.43 -20.30 28.50
N SER A 101 0.25 -20.62 27.21
CA SER A 101 0.45 -21.95 26.66
C SER A 101 1.89 -22.44 26.81
N MET A 102 2.87 -21.60 26.49
CA MET A 102 4.29 -21.97 26.58
C MET A 102 4.78 -22.09 28.03
N SER A 103 4.25 -21.28 28.95
CA SER A 103 4.53 -21.45 30.37
C SER A 103 3.96 -22.78 30.90
N ALA A 104 2.73 -23.13 30.52
CA ALA A 104 2.12 -24.41 30.85
C ALA A 104 2.92 -25.61 30.28
N ALA A 105 3.44 -25.47 29.07
CA ALA A 105 4.29 -26.46 28.44
C ALA A 105 5.63 -26.64 29.17
N GLY A 106 6.30 -25.56 29.54
CA GLY A 106 7.55 -25.61 30.33
C GLY A 106 7.35 -26.32 31.66
N GLY A 107 6.21 -26.06 32.33
CA GLY A 107 5.81 -26.78 33.53
C GLY A 107 5.57 -28.27 33.29
N SER A 108 4.85 -28.62 32.22
CA SER A 108 4.58 -30.02 31.86
C SER A 108 5.85 -30.77 31.48
N LEU A 109 6.81 -30.10 30.83
CA LEU A 109 8.12 -30.65 30.48
C LEU A 109 8.90 -31.08 31.73
N LEU A 110 9.13 -30.17 32.68
CA LEU A 110 9.90 -30.52 33.89
C LEU A 110 9.18 -31.54 34.77
N ASN A 111 7.85 -31.50 34.80
CA ASN A 111 7.05 -32.45 35.54
C ASN A 111 7.12 -33.86 34.93
N GLN A 112 6.94 -33.98 33.61
CA GLN A 112 7.02 -35.28 32.94
C GLN A 112 8.45 -35.84 32.93
N GLN A 113 9.46 -34.98 32.82
CA GLN A 113 10.86 -35.39 32.72
C GLN A 113 11.49 -35.75 34.08
N PHE A 114 11.18 -34.97 35.12
CA PHE A 114 11.88 -35.05 36.42
C PHE A 114 10.93 -35.18 37.62
N GLY A 115 9.61 -35.16 37.40
CA GLY A 115 8.62 -35.13 38.50
C GLY A 115 8.54 -33.79 39.24
N ILE A 116 9.24 -32.75 38.76
CA ILE A 116 9.27 -31.42 39.40
C ILE A 116 7.92 -30.72 39.27
N SER A 117 7.56 -29.86 40.23
CA SER A 117 6.33 -29.06 40.16
C SER A 117 6.22 -28.25 38.86
N LYS A 118 5.04 -28.26 38.24
CA LYS A 118 4.75 -27.51 37.00
C LYS A 118 5.05 -26.01 37.14
N ALA A 119 4.91 -25.46 38.35
CA ALA A 119 5.21 -24.05 38.62
C ALA A 119 6.68 -23.68 38.35
N VAL A 120 7.63 -24.58 38.64
CA VAL A 120 9.06 -24.29 38.45
C VAL A 120 9.38 -24.15 36.96
N GLY A 121 8.91 -25.09 36.14
CA GLY A 121 9.15 -25.06 34.70
C GLY A 121 8.47 -23.87 34.01
N GLY A 122 7.24 -23.55 34.41
CA GLY A 122 6.53 -22.38 33.88
C GLY A 122 7.21 -21.05 34.25
N ALA A 123 7.71 -20.93 35.49
CA ALA A 123 8.41 -19.73 35.95
C ALA A 123 9.76 -19.55 35.22
N MET A 124 10.50 -20.63 34.99
CA MET A 124 11.73 -20.60 34.20
C MET A 124 11.50 -20.04 32.79
N ILE A 125 10.47 -20.50 32.07
CA ILE A 125 10.14 -19.98 30.74
C ILE A 125 9.79 -18.49 30.80
N ALA A 126 8.94 -18.08 31.74
CA ALA A 126 8.53 -16.68 31.88
C ALA A 126 9.73 -15.75 32.15
N VAL A 127 10.64 -16.14 33.05
CA VAL A 127 11.86 -15.35 33.36
C VAL A 127 12.76 -15.21 32.13
N LEU A 128 13.03 -16.32 31.42
CA LEU A 128 13.88 -16.29 30.23
C LEU A 128 13.28 -15.41 29.11
N VAL A 129 11.96 -15.49 28.90
CA VAL A 129 11.26 -14.66 27.91
C VAL A 129 11.37 -13.17 28.27
N ILE A 130 11.17 -12.80 29.54
CA ILE A 130 11.32 -11.41 30.00
C ILE A 130 12.74 -10.89 29.68
N LEU A 131 13.77 -11.65 30.03
CA LEU A 131 15.18 -11.26 29.82
C LEU A 131 15.50 -11.02 28.34
N THR A 132 14.87 -11.79 27.44
CA THR A 132 15.12 -11.71 26.00
C THR A 132 14.29 -10.65 25.30
N VAL A 133 13.00 -10.54 25.62
CA VAL A 133 12.08 -9.57 25.00
C VAL A 133 12.35 -8.13 25.44
N LEU A 134 12.97 -7.92 26.61
CA LEU A 134 13.51 -6.61 26.99
C LEU A 134 14.74 -6.20 26.15
N GLY A 135 15.27 -7.09 25.29
CA GLY A 135 16.27 -6.76 24.28
C GLY A 135 15.67 -6.44 22.91
N ASN A 136 16.51 -6.11 21.93
CA ASN A 136 16.07 -5.81 20.56
C ASN A 136 15.88 -7.11 19.74
N PHE A 137 15.17 -6.99 18.61
CA PHE A 137 14.93 -8.09 17.65
C PHE A 137 16.21 -8.85 17.27
N ASP A 138 17.35 -8.17 17.17
CA ASP A 138 18.63 -8.80 16.79
C ASP A 138 19.07 -9.87 17.77
N ARG A 139 18.73 -9.71 19.06
CA ARG A 139 18.98 -10.72 20.09
C ARG A 139 18.12 -11.95 19.84
N VAL A 140 16.82 -11.76 19.57
CA VAL A 140 15.88 -12.85 19.23
C VAL A 140 16.35 -13.57 17.96
N SER A 141 16.67 -12.82 16.91
CA SER A 141 17.13 -13.34 15.62
C SER A 141 18.40 -14.17 15.74
N LYS A 142 19.39 -13.73 16.54
CA LYS A 142 20.64 -14.49 16.75
C LYS A 142 20.40 -15.82 17.44
N VAL A 143 19.57 -15.83 18.49
CA VAL A 143 19.19 -17.04 19.22
C VAL A 143 18.52 -18.04 18.28
N PHE A 144 17.60 -17.58 17.43
CA PHE A 144 16.83 -18.44 16.55
C PHE A 144 17.68 -19.08 15.45
N LYS A 145 18.58 -18.29 14.83
CA LYS A 145 19.46 -18.79 13.75
C LYS A 145 20.37 -19.94 14.20
N LEU A 146 20.74 -19.96 15.48
CA LEU A 146 21.58 -21.02 16.05
C LEU A 146 20.75 -22.22 16.48
N ILE A 147 19.67 -21.97 17.24
CA ILE A 147 18.94 -23.03 17.94
C ILE A 147 18.06 -23.82 16.96
N ILE A 148 17.26 -23.15 16.13
CA ILE A 148 16.18 -23.79 15.37
C ILE A 148 16.64 -24.89 14.41
N PRO A 149 17.71 -24.73 13.62
CA PRO A 149 18.18 -25.81 12.74
C PRO A 149 18.57 -27.08 13.52
N VAL A 150 19.20 -26.90 14.68
CA VAL A 150 19.61 -28.00 15.57
C VAL A 150 18.38 -28.70 16.13
N LEU A 151 17.38 -27.92 16.61
CA LEU A 151 16.12 -28.50 17.10
C LEU A 151 15.42 -29.31 16.01
N PHE A 152 15.30 -28.75 14.81
CA PHE A 152 14.63 -29.39 13.68
C PHE A 152 15.26 -30.73 13.31
N ILE A 153 16.59 -30.80 13.27
CA ILE A 153 17.32 -32.04 12.96
C ILE A 153 17.15 -33.08 14.07
N ILE A 154 17.28 -32.68 15.34
CA ILE A 154 17.17 -33.62 16.47
C ILE A 154 15.75 -34.16 16.60
N ASP A 155 14.74 -33.32 16.40
CA ASP A 155 13.33 -33.72 16.48
C ASP A 155 12.99 -34.77 15.41
N ILE A 156 13.39 -34.52 14.15
CA ILE A 156 13.28 -35.49 13.06
C ILE A 156 14.04 -36.78 13.38
N GLY A 157 15.27 -36.67 13.89
CA GLY A 157 16.06 -37.83 14.29
C GLY A 157 15.36 -38.68 15.35
N CYS A 158 14.78 -38.04 16.37
CA CYS A 158 14.02 -38.72 17.41
C CYS A 158 12.76 -39.38 16.85
N CYS A 159 12.06 -38.75 15.91
CA CYS A 159 10.92 -39.37 15.23
C CYS A 159 11.33 -40.65 14.50
N PHE A 160 12.43 -40.63 13.75
CA PHE A 160 12.93 -41.83 13.08
C PHE A 160 13.35 -42.93 14.06
N LEU A 161 14.00 -42.57 15.18
CA LEU A 161 14.34 -43.54 16.23
C LEU A 161 13.09 -44.20 16.82
N VAL A 162 12.01 -43.44 17.04
CA VAL A 162 10.73 -43.97 17.50
C VAL A 162 10.13 -44.92 16.47
N MET A 163 10.12 -44.54 15.19
CA MET A 163 9.60 -45.40 14.11
C MET A 163 10.36 -46.73 14.02
N ALA A 164 11.69 -46.67 14.13
CA ALA A 164 12.59 -47.82 14.05
C ALA A 164 12.65 -48.67 15.34
N SER A 165 12.07 -48.19 16.44
CA SER A 165 12.06 -48.93 17.71
C SER A 165 11.08 -50.11 17.71
N ASP A 166 11.35 -51.06 18.60
CA ASP A 166 10.50 -52.23 18.87
C ASP A 166 9.27 -51.91 19.74
N ILE A 167 8.86 -50.64 19.82
CA ILE A 167 7.67 -50.23 20.59
C ILE A 167 6.42 -50.80 19.91
N GLU A 168 5.65 -51.59 20.66
CA GLU A 168 4.37 -52.15 20.21
C GLU A 168 3.17 -51.27 20.61
N GLN A 169 2.09 -51.36 19.83
CA GLN A 169 0.82 -50.69 20.08
C GLN A 169 0.17 -51.24 21.36
N SER A 170 -0.01 -50.40 22.37
CA SER A 170 -0.44 -50.84 23.72
C SER A 170 -1.96 -50.87 23.94
N GLY A 171 -2.76 -50.31 23.02
CA GLY A 171 -4.21 -50.20 23.22
C GLY A 171 -5.00 -49.84 21.96
N ALA A 172 -6.06 -49.06 22.12
CA ALA A 172 -6.97 -48.68 21.03
C ALA A 172 -6.24 -47.97 19.87
N THR A 173 -6.61 -48.32 18.64
CA THR A 173 -6.10 -47.73 17.39
C THR A 173 -7.08 -46.74 16.76
N SER A 174 -8.29 -46.62 17.32
CA SER A 174 -9.34 -45.71 16.83
C SER A 174 -10.35 -45.41 17.94
N GLY A 175 -11.31 -44.52 17.68
CA GLY A 175 -12.35 -44.16 18.65
C GLY A 175 -11.94 -43.10 19.69
N PHE A 176 -10.79 -42.44 19.50
CA PHE A 176 -10.41 -41.29 20.32
C PHE A 176 -11.37 -40.12 20.06
N PRO A 177 -11.92 -39.49 21.11
CA PRO A 177 -12.87 -38.40 20.93
C PRO A 177 -12.14 -37.18 20.35
N PRO A 178 -12.55 -36.66 19.16
CA PRO A 178 -12.04 -35.40 18.66
C PRO A 178 -12.54 -34.24 19.55
N SER A 179 -11.86 -33.09 19.47
CA SER A 179 -12.38 -31.87 20.08
C SER A 179 -13.74 -31.54 19.46
N ALA A 180 -14.72 -31.16 20.29
CA ALA A 180 -16.04 -30.73 19.80
C ALA A 180 -15.95 -29.56 18.80
N MET A 181 -14.91 -28.74 18.92
CA MET A 181 -14.65 -27.60 18.04
C MET A 181 -13.90 -27.98 16.76
N ALA A 182 -13.31 -29.18 16.69
CA ALA A 182 -12.59 -29.73 15.54
C ALA A 182 -13.07 -31.17 15.25
N PRO A 183 -14.33 -31.38 14.87
CA PRO A 183 -14.97 -32.70 14.88
C PRO A 183 -14.51 -33.63 13.75
N ASN A 184 -13.87 -33.10 12.72
CA ASN A 184 -13.37 -33.87 11.58
C ASN A 184 -12.01 -33.35 11.10
N TRP A 185 -11.30 -34.20 10.37
CA TRP A 185 -9.94 -33.94 9.87
C TRP A 185 -9.81 -32.64 9.06
N PHE A 186 -10.85 -32.27 8.31
CA PHE A 186 -10.81 -31.09 7.43
C PHE A 186 -10.91 -29.80 8.23
N ILE A 187 -11.89 -29.72 9.15
CA ILE A 187 -12.02 -28.59 10.08
C ILE A 187 -10.77 -28.51 10.96
N ALA A 188 -10.27 -29.64 11.47
CA ALA A 188 -9.06 -29.66 12.27
C ALA A 188 -7.85 -29.12 11.52
N ALA A 189 -7.66 -29.51 10.25
CA ALA A 189 -6.59 -28.98 9.40
C ALA A 189 -6.72 -27.45 9.22
N ILE A 190 -7.92 -26.93 8.95
CA ILE A 190 -8.19 -25.50 8.80
C ILE A 190 -7.94 -24.74 10.11
N LEU A 191 -8.40 -25.24 11.25
CA LEU A 191 -8.17 -24.59 12.54
C LEU A 191 -6.69 -24.60 12.89
N PHE A 192 -5.99 -25.70 12.60
CA PHE A 192 -4.56 -25.83 12.84
C PHE A 192 -3.73 -24.80 12.08
N ILE A 193 -3.94 -24.68 10.77
CA ILE A 193 -3.28 -23.63 9.97
C ILE A 193 -3.66 -22.25 10.51
N SER A 194 -4.93 -22.04 10.81
CA SER A 194 -5.47 -20.74 11.18
C SER A 194 -4.88 -20.18 12.46
N TYR A 195 -4.81 -20.98 13.55
CA TYR A 195 -4.21 -20.47 14.79
C TYR A 195 -2.70 -20.28 14.64
N ASN A 196 -2.00 -21.22 13.98
CA ASN A 196 -0.55 -21.10 13.81
C ASN A 196 -0.18 -19.85 12.99
N MET A 197 -0.97 -19.50 11.97
CA MET A 197 -0.75 -18.30 11.19
C MET A 197 -0.78 -17.02 12.04
N LEU A 198 -1.55 -16.97 13.13
CA LEU A 198 -1.62 -15.79 14.01
C LEU A 198 -0.25 -15.46 14.61
N GLY A 199 0.47 -16.48 15.08
CA GLY A 199 1.83 -16.35 15.62
C GLY A 199 2.87 -15.98 14.57
N MET A 200 2.67 -16.41 13.32
CA MET A 200 3.62 -16.20 12.22
C MET A 200 3.65 -14.78 11.66
N ILE A 201 2.49 -14.11 11.61
CA ILE A 201 2.34 -12.83 10.89
C ILE A 201 3.42 -11.80 11.27
N PRO A 202 3.68 -11.49 12.55
CA PRO A 202 4.68 -10.50 12.92
C PRO A 202 6.09 -10.89 12.47
N ILE A 203 6.47 -12.17 12.66
CA ILE A 203 7.82 -12.63 12.33
C ILE A 203 8.03 -12.70 10.82
N ILE A 204 7.05 -13.16 10.05
CA ILE A 204 7.13 -13.14 8.58
C ILE A 204 7.22 -11.71 8.08
N ALA A 205 6.40 -10.78 8.61
CA ALA A 205 6.42 -9.39 8.21
C ALA A 205 7.79 -8.74 8.49
N THR A 206 8.29 -8.81 9.73
CA THR A 206 9.60 -8.27 10.13
C THR A 206 10.75 -8.90 9.36
N SER A 207 10.80 -10.24 9.26
CA SER A 207 11.87 -10.93 8.53
C SER A 207 11.84 -10.65 7.03
N SER A 208 10.65 -10.41 6.46
CA SER A 208 10.50 -9.99 5.08
C SER A 208 11.06 -8.59 4.85
N ILE A 209 10.79 -7.62 5.72
CA ILE A 209 11.38 -6.28 5.62
C ILE A 209 12.91 -6.32 5.71
N GLN A 210 13.45 -7.13 6.62
CA GLN A 210 14.90 -7.29 6.82
C GLN A 210 15.60 -8.19 5.79
N SER A 211 14.84 -8.83 4.89
CA SER A 211 15.38 -9.61 3.78
C SER A 211 16.19 -8.76 2.80
N LYS A 212 17.20 -9.39 2.19
CA LYS A 212 18.01 -8.82 1.08
C LYS A 212 17.15 -8.19 0.00
N ASP A 213 16.13 -8.90 -0.44
CA ASP A 213 15.23 -8.53 -1.53
C ASP A 213 13.88 -9.25 -1.42
N LYS A 214 12.95 -8.89 -2.32
CA LYS A 214 11.60 -9.44 -2.37
C LYS A 214 11.58 -10.95 -2.67
N LYS A 215 12.50 -11.45 -3.51
CA LYS A 215 12.58 -12.87 -3.88
C LYS A 215 13.02 -13.72 -2.70
N ASN A 216 14.06 -13.30 -1.97
CA ASN A 216 14.53 -13.98 -0.77
C ASN A 216 13.46 -14.04 0.33
N ALA A 217 12.66 -12.98 0.49
CA ALA A 217 11.58 -12.93 1.47
C ALA A 217 10.46 -13.95 1.16
N ILE A 218 9.96 -13.94 -0.07
CA ILE A 218 8.85 -14.80 -0.49
C ILE A 218 9.26 -16.27 -0.52
N LEU A 219 10.41 -16.60 -1.12
CA LEU A 219 10.90 -17.98 -1.18
C LEU A 219 11.22 -18.53 0.22
N GLY A 220 11.81 -17.71 1.09
CA GLY A 220 12.08 -18.11 2.46
C GLY A 220 10.80 -18.39 3.26
N SER A 221 9.77 -17.57 3.06
CA SER A 221 8.47 -17.77 3.72
C SER A 221 7.77 -19.03 3.22
N GLY A 222 7.83 -19.29 1.90
CA GLY A 222 7.33 -20.53 1.32
C GLY A 222 8.05 -21.78 1.84
N LEU A 223 9.38 -21.75 1.87
CA LEU A 223 10.22 -22.84 2.38
C LEU A 223 9.92 -23.13 3.86
N GLY A 224 9.71 -22.10 4.68
CA GLY A 224 9.31 -22.26 6.08
C GLY A 224 8.03 -23.08 6.25
N GLY A 225 7.00 -22.78 5.45
CA GLY A 225 5.75 -23.54 5.45
C GLY A 225 5.92 -25.01 5.04
N VAL A 226 6.73 -25.27 4.01
CA VAL A 226 7.05 -26.64 3.55
C VAL A 226 7.78 -27.44 4.63
N LEU A 227 8.77 -26.83 5.30
CA LEU A 227 9.54 -27.49 6.36
C LEU A 227 8.64 -27.85 7.56
N LEU A 228 7.70 -26.99 7.95
CA LEU A 228 6.74 -27.31 9.02
C LEU A 228 5.78 -28.43 8.64
N ALA A 229 5.31 -28.46 7.39
CA ALA A 229 4.45 -29.55 6.91
C ALA A 229 5.20 -30.90 6.94
N PHE A 230 6.46 -30.89 6.49
CA PHE A 230 7.33 -32.06 6.55
C PHE A 230 7.57 -32.53 7.99
N LEU A 231 7.86 -31.60 8.90
CA LEU A 231 8.03 -31.93 10.32
C LEU A 231 6.76 -32.53 10.92
N THR A 232 5.59 -31.93 10.63
CA THR A 232 4.28 -32.43 11.09
C THR A 232 4.04 -33.85 10.59
N LEU A 233 4.34 -34.11 9.33
CA LEU A 233 4.19 -35.42 8.71
C LEU A 233 5.00 -36.47 9.46
N VAL A 234 6.30 -36.22 9.64
CA VAL A 234 7.23 -37.13 10.32
C VAL A 234 6.82 -37.35 11.78
N LEU A 235 6.43 -36.29 12.49
CA LEU A 235 5.91 -36.38 13.85
C LEU A 235 4.67 -37.28 13.92
N VAL A 236 3.65 -37.03 13.10
CA VAL A 236 2.39 -37.78 13.15
C VAL A 236 2.61 -39.26 12.80
N PHE A 237 3.51 -39.58 11.87
CA PHE A 237 3.92 -40.96 11.63
C PHE A 237 4.51 -41.63 12.88
N ALA A 238 5.38 -40.94 13.61
CA ALA A 238 6.00 -41.48 14.82
C ALA A 238 4.97 -41.67 15.94
N LEU A 239 4.05 -40.72 16.11
CA LEU A 239 3.00 -40.75 17.14
C LEU A 239 1.96 -41.84 16.90
N GLN A 240 1.72 -42.22 15.64
CA GLN A 240 0.82 -43.32 15.31
C GLN A 240 1.40 -44.71 15.59
N LYS A 241 2.68 -44.81 16.01
CA LYS A 241 3.30 -46.07 16.45
C LYS A 241 2.60 -46.68 17.67
N ASP A 242 2.20 -45.86 18.65
CA ASP A 242 1.38 -46.26 19.79
C ASP A 242 0.30 -45.20 20.10
N MET A 243 -0.84 -45.32 19.42
CA MET A 243 -1.90 -44.31 19.44
C MET A 243 -2.52 -44.11 20.84
N ALA A 244 -2.69 -45.20 21.60
CA ALA A 244 -3.25 -45.16 22.95
C ALA A 244 -2.30 -44.45 23.92
N TYR A 245 -1.01 -44.75 23.81
CA TYR A 245 0.02 -44.09 24.60
C TYR A 245 0.11 -42.60 24.28
N THR A 246 0.17 -42.23 22.99
CA THR A 246 0.18 -40.84 22.54
C THR A 246 -0.99 -40.03 23.11
N GLN A 247 -2.21 -40.57 23.08
CA GLN A 247 -3.38 -39.86 23.60
C GLN A 247 -3.29 -39.56 25.09
N SER A 248 -2.70 -40.48 25.87
CA SER A 248 -2.58 -40.37 27.33
C SER A 248 -1.56 -39.34 27.80
N MET A 249 -0.59 -38.97 26.95
CA MET A 249 0.54 -38.12 27.32
C MET A 249 0.30 -36.62 27.03
N ASP A 250 0.87 -35.77 27.88
CA ASP A 250 0.90 -34.31 27.68
C ASP A 250 1.92 -33.93 26.61
N LEU A 251 3.11 -34.54 26.64
CA LEU A 251 4.19 -34.37 25.67
C LEU A 251 4.58 -35.73 25.07
N PRO A 252 3.85 -36.23 24.05
CA PRO A 252 4.00 -37.60 23.54
C PRO A 252 5.42 -37.96 23.08
N MET A 253 6.09 -37.13 22.29
CA MET A 253 7.45 -37.45 21.81
C MET A 253 8.47 -37.53 22.95
N LEU A 254 8.33 -36.70 23.99
CA LEU A 254 9.14 -36.81 25.20
C LEU A 254 8.90 -38.15 25.91
N ALA A 255 7.65 -38.61 25.95
CA ALA A 255 7.27 -39.89 26.53
C ALA A 255 7.73 -41.11 25.70
N TYR A 256 7.88 -40.97 24.37
CA TYR A 256 8.48 -42.01 23.55
C TYR A 256 9.99 -42.10 23.72
N THR A 257 10.68 -40.95 23.76
CA THR A 257 12.13 -40.95 23.93
C THR A 257 12.57 -41.58 25.26
N SER A 258 11.74 -41.49 26.31
CA SER A 258 12.00 -42.17 27.59
C SER A 258 11.90 -43.70 27.50
N ARG A 259 11.15 -44.23 26.52
CA ARG A 259 11.08 -45.67 26.22
C ARG A 259 12.27 -46.15 25.37
N ILE A 260 12.98 -45.25 24.69
CA ILE A 260 14.17 -45.57 23.90
C ILE A 260 15.42 -45.63 24.79
N SER A 261 15.78 -44.52 25.43
CA SER A 261 16.90 -44.48 26.38
C SER A 261 16.88 -43.20 27.20
N LYS A 262 17.51 -43.23 28.38
CA LYS A 262 17.67 -42.05 29.24
C LYS A 262 18.44 -40.92 28.56
N VAL A 263 19.43 -41.25 27.72
CA VAL A 263 20.25 -40.26 27.00
C VAL A 263 19.44 -39.54 25.93
N VAL A 264 18.72 -40.29 25.08
CA VAL A 264 17.87 -39.71 24.03
C VAL A 264 16.76 -38.85 24.66
N ASN A 265 16.16 -39.32 25.75
CA ASN A 265 15.16 -38.57 26.48
C ASN A 265 15.68 -37.25 27.08
N LEU A 266 16.87 -37.25 27.68
CA LEU A 266 17.48 -36.03 28.21
C LEU A 266 17.81 -35.02 27.08
N LEU A 267 18.40 -35.49 25.98
CA LEU A 267 18.73 -34.66 24.82
C LEU A 267 17.46 -34.05 24.21
N PHE A 268 16.41 -34.85 24.04
CA PHE A 268 15.13 -34.38 23.54
C PHE A 268 14.46 -33.39 24.50
N GLY A 269 14.55 -33.62 25.82
CA GLY A 269 14.07 -32.69 26.84
C GLY A 269 14.72 -31.29 26.74
N LEU A 270 16.03 -31.23 26.49
CA LEU A 270 16.75 -29.96 26.26
C LEU A 270 16.30 -29.27 24.97
N VAL A 271 16.11 -30.04 23.90
CA VAL A 271 15.61 -29.55 22.62
C VAL A 271 14.19 -29.00 22.76
N LEU A 272 13.32 -29.74 23.44
CA LEU A 272 11.95 -29.33 23.70
C LEU A 272 11.88 -28.08 24.59
N PHE A 273 12.77 -27.97 25.59
CA PHE A 273 12.89 -26.75 26.40
C PHE A 273 13.24 -25.53 25.52
N ALA A 274 14.23 -25.68 24.64
CA ALA A 274 14.64 -24.63 23.72
C ALA A 274 13.52 -24.26 22.73
N ALA A 275 12.77 -25.24 22.22
CA ALA A 275 11.60 -25.03 21.36
C ALA A 275 10.51 -24.20 22.07
N ILE A 276 10.13 -24.60 23.29
CA ILE A 276 9.15 -23.89 24.13
C ILE A 276 9.59 -22.44 24.34
N TYR A 277 10.85 -22.24 24.73
CA TYR A 277 11.41 -20.92 24.96
C TYR A 277 11.45 -20.05 23.69
N SER A 278 11.82 -20.62 22.55
CA SER A 278 11.83 -19.91 21.26
C SER A 278 10.43 -19.43 20.88
N ALA A 279 9.43 -20.31 20.87
CA ALA A 279 8.06 -19.94 20.51
C ALA A 279 7.45 -18.91 21.49
N ALA A 280 7.75 -19.04 22.79
CA ALA A 280 7.34 -18.06 23.78
C ALA A 280 7.95 -16.68 23.51
N THR A 281 9.24 -16.65 23.17
CA THR A 281 9.97 -15.40 22.93
C THR A 281 9.49 -14.69 21.67
N SER A 282 9.27 -15.40 20.55
CA SER A 282 8.84 -14.76 19.28
C SER A 282 7.45 -14.14 19.39
N THR A 283 6.49 -14.86 19.95
CA THR A 283 5.10 -14.42 20.07
C THR A 283 4.97 -13.31 21.11
N TYR A 284 5.68 -13.40 22.23
CA TYR A 284 5.70 -12.36 23.24
C TYR A 284 6.45 -11.10 22.78
N PHE A 285 7.50 -11.24 21.95
CA PHE A 285 8.08 -10.12 21.23
C PHE A 285 7.03 -9.45 20.32
N GLY A 286 6.27 -10.22 19.55
CA GLY A 286 5.16 -9.73 18.73
C GLY A 286 4.15 -8.89 19.53
N PHE A 287 3.71 -9.39 20.70
CA PHE A 287 2.89 -8.62 21.64
C PHE A 287 3.55 -7.29 22.04
N SER A 288 4.84 -7.31 22.38
CA SER A 288 5.58 -6.12 22.81
C SER A 288 5.69 -5.02 21.76
N THR A 289 5.57 -5.36 20.46
CA THR A 289 5.66 -4.38 19.36
C THR A 289 4.51 -3.38 19.34
N LYS A 290 3.33 -3.73 19.88
CA LYS A 290 2.17 -2.83 19.95
C LYS A 290 2.13 -1.96 21.20
N ILE A 291 3.04 -2.18 22.15
CA ILE A 291 3.18 -1.35 23.33
C ILE A 291 4.02 -0.13 22.97
N LYS A 292 3.45 1.06 23.15
CA LYS A 292 4.13 2.34 22.91
C LYS A 292 5.43 2.42 23.72
N GLU A 293 6.50 2.89 23.07
CA GLU A 293 7.77 3.13 23.73
C GLU A 293 7.61 4.16 24.86
N SER A 294 7.85 3.71 26.08
CA SER A 294 7.73 4.51 27.29
C SER A 294 8.44 3.82 28.45
N PRO A 295 8.80 4.53 29.54
CA PRO A 295 9.35 3.92 30.75
C PRO A 295 8.43 2.84 31.37
N LYS A 296 7.13 2.86 31.02
CA LYS A 296 6.13 1.90 31.48
C LYS A 296 6.17 0.57 30.72
N LYS A 297 6.72 0.54 29.49
CA LYS A 297 6.74 -0.66 28.63
C LYS A 297 7.38 -1.87 29.33
N LYS A 298 8.52 -1.67 29.99
CA LYS A 298 9.20 -2.75 30.73
C LYS A 298 8.32 -3.37 31.83
N TYR A 299 7.54 -2.56 32.55
CA TYR A 299 6.66 -3.06 33.60
C TYR A 299 5.46 -3.82 33.02
N ILE A 300 4.90 -3.35 31.90
CA ILE A 300 3.81 -4.06 31.20
C ILE A 300 4.28 -5.44 30.74
N ILE A 301 5.49 -5.52 30.16
CA ILE A 301 6.10 -6.79 29.70
C ILE A 301 6.32 -7.75 30.88
N ILE A 302 6.83 -7.26 32.02
CA ILE A 302 7.07 -8.09 33.21
C ILE A 302 5.75 -8.58 33.81
N ILE A 303 4.82 -7.66 34.09
CA ILE A 303 3.52 -7.99 34.71
C ILE A 303 2.73 -8.94 33.80
N GLY A 304 2.71 -8.67 32.49
CA GLY A 304 2.04 -9.54 31.52
C GLY A 304 2.57 -10.97 31.55
N ALA A 305 3.88 -11.16 31.63
CA ALA A 305 4.50 -12.49 31.66
C ALA A 305 4.21 -13.21 32.99
N CYS A 306 4.18 -12.49 34.11
CA CYS A 306 3.77 -13.04 35.41
C CYS A 306 2.31 -13.50 35.41
N ILE A 307 1.39 -12.69 34.87
CA ILE A 307 -0.02 -13.09 34.71
C ILE A 307 -0.11 -14.31 33.80
N GLY A 308 0.63 -14.32 32.69
CA GLY A 308 0.63 -15.44 31.76
C GLY A 308 1.10 -16.74 32.40
N PHE A 309 2.15 -16.67 33.23
CA PHE A 309 2.61 -17.78 34.05
C PHE A 309 1.53 -18.32 35.00
N ILE A 310 0.85 -17.43 35.73
CA ILE A 310 -0.22 -17.82 36.67
C ILE A 310 -1.36 -18.53 35.92
N CYS A 311 -1.81 -17.98 34.80
CA CYS A 311 -2.81 -18.61 33.95
C CYS A 311 -2.34 -19.95 33.37
N GLY A 312 -1.04 -20.09 33.08
CA GLY A 312 -0.44 -21.30 32.53
C GLY A 312 -0.43 -22.50 33.49
N LEU A 313 -0.66 -22.29 34.79
CA LEU A 313 -0.76 -23.38 35.77
C LEU A 313 -1.99 -24.29 35.54
N THR A 314 -2.91 -23.90 34.66
CA THR A 314 -4.10 -24.68 34.25
C THR A 314 -3.79 -25.96 33.46
N GLY A 315 -2.56 -26.12 32.97
CA GLY A 315 -2.06 -27.35 32.36
C GLY A 315 -2.11 -27.34 30.82
N PHE A 316 -1.03 -27.83 30.20
CA PHE A 316 -0.80 -27.70 28.76
C PHE A 316 -1.85 -28.40 27.89
N LYS A 317 -2.18 -29.66 28.21
CA LYS A 317 -3.18 -30.44 27.46
C LYS A 317 -4.56 -29.77 27.43
N THR A 318 -4.98 -29.16 28.54
CA THR A 318 -6.24 -28.41 28.62
C THR A 318 -6.22 -27.19 27.71
N ILE A 319 -5.13 -26.43 27.73
CA ILE A 319 -4.96 -25.25 26.86
C ILE A 319 -5.06 -25.65 25.39
N VAL A 320 -4.33 -26.68 24.96
CA VAL A 320 -4.36 -27.17 23.57
C VAL A 320 -5.78 -27.63 23.18
N ALA A 321 -6.53 -28.26 24.08
CA ALA A 321 -7.87 -28.78 23.80
C ALA A 321 -8.94 -27.69 23.58
N TYR A 322 -8.83 -26.53 24.27
CA TYR A 322 -9.87 -25.50 24.27
C TYR A 322 -9.42 -24.17 23.65
N LEU A 323 -8.25 -23.64 24.01
CA LEU A 323 -7.80 -22.34 23.55
C LEU A 323 -7.47 -22.35 22.05
N TYR A 324 -6.75 -23.39 21.58
CA TYR A 324 -6.25 -23.41 20.21
C TYR A 324 -7.37 -23.56 19.16
N PRO A 325 -8.42 -24.38 19.37
CA PRO A 325 -9.56 -24.38 18.44
C PRO A 325 -10.29 -23.03 18.37
N VAL A 326 -10.44 -22.32 19.50
CA VAL A 326 -11.04 -20.97 19.53
C VAL A 326 -10.19 -20.00 18.71
N GLU A 327 -8.87 -19.98 18.94
CA GLU A 327 -7.93 -19.18 18.15
C GLU A 327 -7.92 -19.60 16.68
N GLY A 328 -8.17 -20.87 16.36
CA GLY A 328 -8.31 -21.34 14.99
C GLY A 328 -9.47 -20.67 14.24
N TYR A 329 -10.63 -20.50 14.87
CA TYR A 329 -11.76 -19.80 14.23
C TYR A 329 -11.47 -18.31 14.05
N ILE A 330 -10.83 -17.67 15.03
CA ILE A 330 -10.37 -16.28 14.92
C ILE A 330 -9.34 -16.16 13.78
N GLY A 331 -8.38 -17.08 13.73
CA GLY A 331 -7.34 -17.16 12.71
C GLY A 331 -7.91 -17.33 11.31
N PHE A 332 -9.01 -18.07 11.17
CA PHE A 332 -9.65 -18.25 9.87
C PHE A 332 -10.19 -16.92 9.33
N ALA A 333 -10.81 -16.10 10.18
CA ALA A 333 -11.24 -14.75 9.79
C ALA A 333 -10.05 -13.84 9.44
N ILE A 334 -8.95 -13.94 10.18
CA ILE A 334 -7.71 -13.19 9.90
C ILE A 334 -7.11 -13.60 8.54
N ILE A 335 -7.10 -14.89 8.22
CA ILE A 335 -6.64 -15.41 6.92
C ILE A 335 -7.45 -14.84 5.77
N LEU A 336 -8.78 -14.77 5.89
CA LEU A 336 -9.63 -14.18 4.85
C LEU A 336 -9.29 -12.70 4.62
N MET A 337 -9.02 -11.94 5.68
CA MET A 337 -8.59 -10.54 5.56
C MET A 337 -7.22 -10.41 4.89
N ILE A 338 -6.25 -11.27 5.24
CA ILE A 338 -4.94 -11.31 4.60
C ILE A 338 -5.06 -11.62 3.12
N ALA A 339 -5.89 -12.62 2.75
CA ALA A 339 -6.12 -12.97 1.36
C ALA A 339 -6.74 -11.79 0.58
N ALA A 340 -7.74 -11.12 1.14
CA ALA A 340 -8.33 -9.92 0.54
C ALA A 340 -7.29 -8.79 0.36
N ASN A 341 -6.47 -8.53 1.39
CA ASN A 341 -5.42 -7.52 1.32
C ASN A 341 -4.34 -7.89 0.29
N PHE A 342 -3.99 -9.17 0.18
CA PHE A 342 -3.05 -9.66 -0.83
C PHE A 342 -3.52 -9.33 -2.24
N PHE A 343 -4.78 -9.66 -2.58
CA PHE A 343 -5.33 -9.35 -3.91
C PHE A 343 -5.40 -7.85 -4.19
N ARG A 344 -5.76 -7.03 -3.19
CA ARG A 344 -5.73 -5.56 -3.28
C ARG A 344 -4.33 -5.05 -3.61
N VAL A 345 -3.34 -5.42 -2.80
CA VAL A 345 -1.95 -4.97 -2.97
C VAL A 345 -1.35 -5.49 -4.27
N TYR A 346 -1.67 -6.73 -4.66
CA TYR A 346 -1.23 -7.31 -5.92
C TYR A 346 -1.78 -6.53 -7.12
N LYS A 347 -3.09 -6.23 -7.13
CA LYS A 347 -3.74 -5.44 -8.19
C LYS A 347 -3.15 -4.03 -8.28
N ASN A 348 -2.96 -3.35 -7.16
CA ASN A 348 -2.36 -2.02 -7.14
C ASN A 348 -0.94 -2.01 -7.72
N ASN A 349 -0.10 -2.98 -7.33
CA ASN A 349 1.25 -3.11 -7.88
C ASN A 349 1.27 -3.46 -9.38
N ALA A 350 0.29 -4.24 -9.86
CA ALA A 350 0.16 -4.56 -11.27
C ALA A 350 -0.19 -3.31 -12.08
N MET A 351 -1.18 -2.53 -11.61
CA MET A 351 -1.56 -1.25 -12.20
C MET A 351 -0.38 -0.26 -12.21
N GLU A 352 0.35 -0.12 -11.09
CA GLU A 352 1.55 0.73 -11.05
C GLU A 352 2.64 0.31 -12.05
N LYS A 353 2.75 -1.00 -12.31
CA LYS A 353 3.74 -1.53 -13.24
C LYS A 353 3.33 -1.29 -14.69
N GLU A 354 2.05 -1.43 -15.03
CA GLU A 354 1.50 -1.04 -16.34
C GLU A 354 1.70 0.46 -16.57
N MET A 355 1.36 1.30 -15.59
CA MET A 355 1.57 2.75 -15.66
C MET A 355 3.04 3.17 -15.87
N LYS A 356 4.00 2.35 -15.43
CA LYS A 356 5.44 2.59 -15.63
C LYS A 356 5.98 2.04 -16.95
N HIS A 357 5.27 1.12 -17.60
CA HIS A 357 5.73 0.46 -18.81
C HIS A 357 5.24 1.15 -20.09
N ASP A 358 4.20 1.99 -20.02
CA ASP A 358 3.65 2.64 -21.20
C ASP A 358 4.53 3.75 -21.78
N SER A 359 4.76 3.64 -23.10
CA SER A 359 5.80 4.32 -23.88
C SER A 359 5.40 5.70 -24.42
N GLU A 360 4.17 6.17 -24.17
CA GLU A 360 3.63 7.42 -24.71
C GLU A 360 3.30 8.45 -23.61
N ALA A 361 3.32 9.75 -23.95
CA ALA A 361 3.08 10.82 -22.97
C ALA A 361 1.58 10.93 -22.66
N PHE A 362 0.75 10.64 -23.66
CA PHE A 362 -0.70 10.52 -23.58
C PHE A 362 -1.12 9.31 -24.42
N GLN A 363 -2.05 8.49 -23.91
CA GLN A 363 -2.60 7.34 -24.63
C GLN A 363 -4.06 7.60 -24.99
N ASN A 364 -4.43 7.28 -26.24
CA ASN A 364 -5.81 7.33 -26.69
C ASN A 364 -6.69 6.30 -25.96
N PHE A 365 -7.99 6.51 -26.01
CA PHE A 365 -8.96 5.47 -25.69
C PHE A 365 -8.96 4.42 -26.80
N ASP A 366 -9.27 3.17 -26.46
CA ASP A 366 -9.36 2.11 -27.46
C ASP A 366 -10.35 2.50 -28.56
N SER A 367 -9.87 2.55 -29.81
CA SER A 367 -10.66 2.92 -30.99
C SER A 367 -11.27 4.33 -30.98
N TYR A 368 -10.74 5.28 -30.18
CA TYR A 368 -11.21 6.66 -30.15
C TYR A 368 -10.05 7.67 -30.13
N ASP A 369 -10.01 8.52 -31.16
CA ASP A 369 -8.97 9.53 -31.32
C ASP A 369 -9.27 10.78 -30.49
N ARG A 370 -8.36 11.13 -29.57
CA ARG A 370 -8.46 12.32 -28.71
C ARG A 370 -8.42 13.65 -29.47
N PHE A 371 -8.13 13.63 -30.77
CA PHE A 371 -8.17 14.81 -31.65
C PHE A 371 -9.34 14.81 -32.63
N ALA A 372 -10.28 13.87 -32.51
CA ALA A 372 -11.52 13.85 -33.28
C ALA A 372 -12.55 14.86 -32.74
N TYR A 373 -12.21 16.15 -32.81
CA TYR A 373 -13.10 17.23 -32.42
C TYR A 373 -14.31 17.34 -33.37
N PRO A 374 -15.47 17.82 -32.88
CA PRO A 374 -16.59 18.20 -33.74
C PRO A 374 -16.16 19.23 -34.79
N ASP A 375 -16.86 19.26 -35.93
CA ASP A 375 -16.49 20.09 -37.08
C ASP A 375 -16.24 21.56 -36.71
N ASP A 376 -17.06 22.12 -35.82
CA ASP A 376 -17.00 23.53 -35.39
C ASP A 376 -15.87 23.87 -34.41
N ILE A 377 -15.06 22.88 -34.03
CA ILE A 377 -13.90 23.04 -33.17
C ILE A 377 -12.64 22.62 -33.93
N VAL A 378 -11.83 23.59 -34.32
CA VAL A 378 -10.59 23.36 -35.08
C VAL A 378 -9.39 23.45 -34.16
N ARG A 379 -8.59 22.38 -34.12
CA ARG A 379 -7.31 22.38 -33.41
C ARG A 379 -6.28 23.22 -34.16
N VAL A 380 -5.94 24.39 -33.62
CA VAL A 380 -4.96 25.33 -34.22
C VAL A 380 -3.58 25.27 -33.55
N THR A 381 -3.42 24.41 -32.54
CA THR A 381 -2.17 24.15 -31.81
C THR A 381 -0.96 23.96 -32.73
N ALA A 382 0.12 24.66 -32.43
CA ALA A 382 1.30 24.76 -33.29
C ALA A 382 2.59 24.16 -32.70
N GLY A 383 2.55 23.68 -31.46
CA GLY A 383 3.72 23.12 -30.77
C GLY A 383 3.32 22.17 -29.64
N PHE A 384 4.33 21.65 -28.95
CA PHE A 384 4.18 20.81 -27.77
C PHE A 384 3.96 21.66 -26.52
N GLY A 385 3.34 21.06 -25.51
CA GLY A 385 3.25 21.64 -24.17
C GLY A 385 2.11 22.63 -23.94
N GLY A 386 1.29 22.93 -24.95
CA GLY A 386 0.07 23.73 -24.80
C GLY A 386 -0.96 23.38 -25.86
N GLU A 387 -2.21 23.76 -25.64
CA GLU A 387 -3.33 23.48 -26.53
C GLU A 387 -4.07 24.79 -26.86
N ALA A 388 -4.49 24.95 -28.11
CA ALA A 388 -5.24 26.09 -28.61
C ALA A 388 -6.30 25.62 -29.61
N LEU A 389 -7.56 25.90 -29.30
CA LEU A 389 -8.71 25.44 -30.08
C LEU A 389 -9.54 26.63 -30.57
N LEU A 390 -9.78 26.68 -31.88
CA LEU A 390 -10.61 27.71 -32.49
C LEU A 390 -12.03 27.17 -32.67
N VAL A 391 -12.99 27.81 -32.01
CA VAL A 391 -14.40 27.44 -32.02
C VAL A 391 -15.17 28.41 -32.91
N PHE A 392 -15.97 27.86 -33.82
CA PHE A 392 -16.83 28.59 -34.73
C PHE A 392 -18.27 28.56 -34.22
N GLY A 393 -18.79 29.72 -33.82
CA GLY A 393 -20.22 29.92 -33.68
C GLY A 393 -20.87 30.33 -34.99
N SER A 394 -22.19 30.39 -34.96
CA SER A 394 -23.01 30.87 -36.07
C SER A 394 -22.72 32.34 -36.44
N GLU A 395 -22.32 33.18 -35.49
CA GLU A 395 -22.00 34.60 -35.75
C GLU A 395 -20.53 34.97 -35.52
N LYS A 396 -19.92 34.44 -34.45
CA LYS A 396 -18.59 34.85 -33.96
C LYS A 396 -17.67 33.65 -33.75
N THR A 397 -16.40 33.94 -33.55
CA THR A 397 -15.35 32.95 -33.28
C THR A 397 -14.73 33.15 -31.90
N ALA A 398 -14.30 32.06 -31.27
CA ALA A 398 -13.61 32.11 -29.99
C ALA A 398 -12.40 31.18 -30.01
N LEU A 399 -11.25 31.69 -29.59
CA LEU A 399 -10.05 30.89 -29.36
C LEU A 399 -10.00 30.49 -27.88
N TYR A 400 -10.05 29.20 -27.57
CA TYR A 400 -9.81 28.67 -26.22
C TYR A 400 -8.31 28.42 -26.02
N ASP A 401 -7.74 29.16 -25.05
CA ASP A 401 -6.30 29.26 -24.77
C ASP A 401 -5.43 29.60 -25.99
N CYS A 402 -4.17 29.92 -25.74
CA CYS A 402 -3.23 30.45 -26.72
C CYS A 402 -2.01 29.53 -26.90
N GLY A 403 -1.88 28.47 -26.11
CA GLY A 403 -0.70 27.61 -26.13
C GLY A 403 0.59 28.37 -25.83
N MET A 404 1.67 27.93 -26.47
CA MET A 404 3.04 28.32 -26.16
C MET A 404 3.54 29.51 -26.99
N ALA A 405 4.34 30.37 -26.36
CA ALA A 405 4.92 31.54 -27.04
C ALA A 405 5.85 31.14 -28.20
N TYR A 406 6.68 30.12 -28.05
CA TYR A 406 7.75 29.81 -29.00
C TYR A 406 7.26 29.41 -30.40
N CYS A 407 6.01 28.97 -30.52
CA CYS A 407 5.38 28.56 -31.78
C CYS A 407 4.32 29.55 -32.27
N HIS A 408 4.34 30.80 -31.76
CA HIS A 408 3.32 31.82 -32.08
C HIS A 408 3.12 32.02 -33.59
N ASP A 409 4.19 32.06 -34.39
CA ASP A 409 4.06 32.34 -35.83
C ASP A 409 3.24 31.28 -36.56
N GLN A 410 3.43 30.01 -36.20
CA GLN A 410 2.67 28.92 -36.80
C GLN A 410 1.24 28.88 -36.25
N LEU A 411 1.03 29.20 -34.97
CA LEU A 411 -0.32 29.34 -34.40
C LEU A 411 -1.13 30.42 -35.12
N LEU A 412 -0.53 31.61 -35.34
CA LEU A 412 -1.19 32.71 -36.04
C LEU A 412 -1.55 32.32 -37.49
N LYS A 413 -0.70 31.55 -38.18
CA LYS A 413 -0.98 31.00 -39.51
C LYS A 413 -2.13 29.99 -39.46
N ASN A 414 -2.13 29.08 -38.50
CA ASN A 414 -3.19 28.07 -38.33
C ASN A 414 -4.54 28.74 -38.08
N ILE A 415 -4.59 29.74 -37.19
CA ILE A 415 -5.81 30.53 -36.92
C ILE A 415 -6.27 31.23 -38.20
N SER A 416 -5.37 31.94 -38.89
CA SER A 416 -5.72 32.67 -40.12
C SER A 416 -6.26 31.75 -41.21
N ALA A 417 -5.64 30.58 -41.41
CA ALA A 417 -6.07 29.58 -42.38
C ALA A 417 -7.45 29.00 -42.03
N ALA A 418 -7.69 28.67 -40.75
CA ALA A 418 -8.97 28.15 -40.30
C ALA A 418 -10.11 29.18 -40.44
N LEU A 419 -9.85 30.45 -40.09
CA LEU A 419 -10.80 31.55 -40.29
C LEU A 419 -11.13 31.71 -41.78
N GLN A 420 -10.11 31.77 -42.65
CA GLN A 420 -10.29 31.91 -44.09
C GLN A 420 -11.09 30.75 -44.70
N ALA A 421 -10.81 29.51 -44.28
CA ALA A 421 -11.51 28.32 -44.76
C ALA A 421 -13.03 28.34 -44.48
N ARG A 422 -13.46 29.10 -43.47
CA ARG A 422 -14.86 29.28 -43.08
C ARG A 422 -15.40 30.69 -43.37
N GLY A 423 -14.71 31.47 -44.22
CA GLY A 423 -15.17 32.80 -44.62
C GLY A 423 -15.25 33.81 -43.47
N ARG A 424 -14.44 33.65 -42.42
CA ARG A 424 -14.34 34.58 -41.29
C ARG A 424 -13.13 35.49 -41.48
N GLU A 425 -13.31 36.79 -41.28
CA GLU A 425 -12.24 37.79 -41.47
C GLU A 425 -11.51 38.18 -40.17
N ARG A 426 -12.10 37.87 -38.99
CA ARG A 426 -11.56 38.27 -37.68
C ARG A 426 -11.72 37.18 -36.63
N LEU A 427 -10.93 37.32 -35.57
CA LEU A 427 -11.07 36.56 -34.32
C LEU A 427 -11.80 37.43 -33.28
N ASP A 428 -12.97 37.01 -32.80
CA ASP A 428 -13.79 37.86 -31.91
C ASP A 428 -13.39 37.74 -30.44
N TYR A 429 -13.16 36.52 -29.94
CA TYR A 429 -12.84 36.28 -28.53
C TYR A 429 -11.59 35.42 -28.34
N VAL A 430 -10.88 35.66 -27.23
CA VAL A 430 -9.96 34.70 -26.63
C VAL A 430 -10.46 34.36 -25.24
N LEU A 431 -10.70 33.08 -24.96
CA LEU A 431 -11.14 32.56 -23.67
C LEU A 431 -9.93 31.95 -22.97
N LEU A 432 -9.48 32.55 -21.87
CA LEU A 432 -8.35 32.03 -21.11
C LEU A 432 -8.84 31.09 -20.02
N SER A 433 -8.27 29.88 -19.96
CA SER A 433 -8.48 28.96 -18.84
C SER A 433 -7.81 29.49 -17.59
N HIS A 434 -6.54 29.87 -17.66
CA HIS A 434 -5.78 30.49 -16.57
C HIS A 434 -4.49 31.14 -17.08
N THR A 435 -3.69 31.73 -16.18
CA THR A 435 -2.56 32.58 -16.56
C THR A 435 -1.20 31.89 -16.66
N HIS A 436 -1.13 30.57 -16.80
CA HIS A 436 0.17 29.90 -16.99
C HIS A 436 0.71 30.07 -18.40
N TYR A 437 2.04 30.06 -18.50
CA TYR A 437 2.81 30.41 -19.70
C TYR A 437 2.49 29.54 -20.92
N ASP A 438 2.03 28.32 -20.67
CA ASP A 438 1.65 27.30 -21.64
C ASP A 438 0.20 27.37 -22.10
N HIS A 439 -0.60 28.22 -21.45
CA HIS A 439 -1.98 28.54 -21.82
C HIS A 439 -2.10 29.92 -22.45
N ILE A 440 -1.25 30.88 -22.07
CA ILE A 440 -1.33 32.27 -22.54
C ILE A 440 -0.12 32.73 -23.34
N GLY A 441 0.87 31.86 -23.58
CA GLY A 441 2.19 32.27 -24.08
C GLY A 441 2.13 33.02 -25.40
N ALA A 442 1.21 32.64 -26.31
CA ALA A 442 1.05 33.33 -27.59
C ALA A 442 0.09 34.55 -27.54
N LEU A 443 -0.54 34.84 -26.40
CA LEU A 443 -1.52 35.94 -26.27
C LEU A 443 -0.97 37.32 -26.70
N PRO A 444 0.26 37.72 -26.32
CA PRO A 444 0.89 38.96 -26.80
C PRO A 444 0.91 39.09 -28.33
N TYR A 445 1.15 37.98 -29.03
CA TYR A 445 1.27 37.95 -30.48
C TYR A 445 -0.11 37.94 -31.15
N ILE A 446 -1.09 37.25 -30.55
CA ILE A 446 -2.49 37.24 -30.98
C ILE A 446 -3.09 38.64 -30.90
N THR A 447 -2.97 39.32 -29.76
CA THR A 447 -3.51 40.68 -29.56
C THR A 447 -2.84 41.73 -30.46
N LYS A 448 -1.61 41.48 -30.93
CA LYS A 448 -0.95 42.32 -31.93
C LYS A 448 -1.49 42.07 -33.34
N ARG A 449 -1.86 40.84 -33.67
CA ARG A 449 -2.40 40.45 -35.00
C ARG A 449 -3.87 40.81 -35.16
N TRP A 450 -4.67 40.66 -34.10
CA TRP A 450 -6.08 41.04 -34.02
C TRP A 450 -6.28 42.01 -32.85
N PRO A 451 -5.99 43.31 -33.03
CA PRO A 451 -6.09 44.30 -31.96
C PRO A 451 -7.48 44.42 -31.33
N GLU A 452 -8.53 44.16 -32.11
CA GLU A 452 -9.93 44.22 -31.72
C GLU A 452 -10.44 43.00 -30.95
N VAL A 453 -9.63 41.94 -30.82
CA VAL A 453 -10.03 40.72 -30.10
C VAL A 453 -10.31 41.02 -28.63
N VAL A 454 -11.40 40.45 -28.11
CA VAL A 454 -11.81 40.60 -26.71
C VAL A 454 -11.27 39.44 -25.89
N VAL A 455 -10.34 39.72 -24.97
CA VAL A 455 -9.79 38.71 -24.06
C VAL A 455 -10.68 38.54 -22.84
N CYS A 456 -11.25 37.35 -22.68
CA CYS A 456 -12.11 36.94 -21.58
C CYS A 456 -11.33 36.10 -20.56
N ALA A 457 -11.36 36.49 -19.28
CA ALA A 457 -10.70 35.74 -18.21
C ALA A 457 -11.28 36.06 -16.82
N ALA A 458 -10.87 35.28 -15.80
CA ALA A 458 -11.20 35.54 -14.40
C ALA A 458 -10.71 36.93 -13.94
N ALA A 459 -11.39 37.51 -12.94
CA ALA A 459 -11.00 38.80 -12.36
C ALA A 459 -9.55 38.79 -11.85
N LYS A 460 -9.12 37.67 -11.27
CA LYS A 460 -7.77 37.49 -10.71
C LYS A 460 -6.67 37.63 -11.77
N ALA A 461 -6.92 37.24 -13.03
CA ALA A 461 -5.95 37.32 -14.13
C ALA A 461 -5.48 38.76 -14.37
N LYS A 462 -6.35 39.77 -14.19
CA LYS A 462 -5.98 41.20 -14.30
C LYS A 462 -4.85 41.58 -13.34
N SER A 463 -4.91 41.09 -12.11
CA SER A 463 -3.87 41.36 -11.11
C SER A 463 -2.58 40.62 -11.43
N VAL A 464 -2.66 39.41 -11.98
CA VAL A 464 -1.50 38.61 -12.37
C VAL A 464 -0.76 39.27 -13.54
N PHE A 465 -1.48 39.74 -14.57
CA PHE A 465 -0.87 40.42 -15.73
C PHE A 465 -0.26 41.78 -15.40
N LYS A 466 -0.54 42.35 -14.22
CA LYS A 466 0.14 43.56 -13.72
C LYS A 466 1.35 43.26 -12.84
N SER A 467 1.52 42.01 -12.39
CA SER A 467 2.61 41.62 -11.49
C SER A 467 3.90 41.37 -12.27
N GLU A 468 4.93 42.16 -11.99
CA GLU A 468 6.26 41.96 -12.61
C GLU A 468 6.89 40.61 -12.23
N GLY A 469 6.66 40.11 -11.02
CA GLY A 469 7.10 38.77 -10.62
C GLY A 469 6.43 37.67 -11.44
N ALA A 470 5.11 37.76 -11.64
CA ALA A 470 4.37 36.78 -12.44
C ALA A 470 4.82 36.80 -13.91
N LYS A 471 4.95 38.00 -14.51
CA LYS A 471 5.50 38.16 -15.86
C LYS A 471 6.92 37.60 -15.99
N GLY A 472 7.77 37.83 -14.98
CA GLY A 472 9.12 37.28 -14.94
C GLY A 472 9.12 35.75 -14.95
N THR A 473 8.24 35.11 -14.18
CA THR A 473 8.07 33.64 -14.20
C THR A 473 7.54 33.15 -15.55
N MET A 474 6.52 33.80 -16.11
CA MET A 474 5.97 33.43 -17.43
C MET A 474 7.03 33.50 -18.52
N LYS A 475 7.82 34.58 -18.54
CA LYS A 475 8.92 34.76 -19.49
C LYS A 475 9.98 33.68 -19.32
N ARG A 476 10.46 33.44 -18.09
CA ARG A 476 11.48 32.42 -17.80
C ARG A 476 11.04 31.02 -18.23
N LEU A 477 9.80 30.62 -17.90
CA LEU A 477 9.27 29.31 -18.27
C LEU A 477 9.01 29.20 -19.78
N GLY A 478 8.49 30.26 -20.41
CA GLY A 478 8.32 30.34 -21.86
C GLY A 478 9.64 30.24 -22.62
N GLU A 479 10.70 30.89 -22.13
CA GLU A 479 12.05 30.81 -22.70
C GLU A 479 12.67 29.43 -22.50
N ALA A 480 12.48 28.80 -21.34
CA ALA A 480 12.92 27.42 -21.12
C ALA A 480 12.25 26.47 -22.12
N ALA A 481 10.95 26.61 -22.34
CA ALA A 481 10.25 25.80 -23.33
C ALA A 481 10.67 26.11 -24.78
N ARG A 482 10.93 27.38 -25.11
CA ARG A 482 11.53 27.76 -26.40
C ARG A 482 12.87 27.05 -26.58
N ASP A 483 13.73 27.09 -25.58
CA ASP A 483 15.06 26.52 -25.66
C ASP A 483 15.07 25.00 -25.77
N GLU A 484 14.05 24.34 -25.24
CA GLU A 484 13.86 22.89 -25.30
C GLU A 484 13.18 22.42 -26.59
N PHE A 485 12.14 23.13 -27.05
CA PHE A 485 11.27 22.67 -28.15
C PHE A 485 11.45 23.41 -29.47
N SER A 486 12.30 24.43 -29.54
CA SER A 486 12.51 25.24 -30.74
C SER A 486 13.98 25.57 -30.99
N ALA A 487 14.34 25.70 -32.27
CA ALA A 487 15.64 26.25 -32.68
C ALA A 487 15.70 27.78 -32.53
N SER A 488 14.55 28.45 -32.40
CA SER A 488 14.48 29.91 -32.23
C SER A 488 15.08 30.35 -30.90
N LYS A 489 15.78 31.49 -30.91
CA LYS A 489 16.28 32.17 -29.70
C LYS A 489 15.65 33.54 -29.48
N THR A 490 14.55 33.83 -30.19
CA THR A 490 13.80 35.07 -30.00
C THR A 490 13.28 35.15 -28.56
N PRO A 491 13.51 36.25 -27.83
CA PRO A 491 12.96 36.44 -26.49
C PRO A 491 11.43 36.31 -26.47
N VAL A 492 10.90 35.66 -25.44
CA VAL A 492 9.45 35.54 -25.25
C VAL A 492 8.91 36.89 -24.77
N SER A 493 7.87 37.39 -25.44
CA SER A 493 7.16 38.59 -25.03
C SER A 493 6.15 38.28 -23.93
N VAL A 494 6.05 39.17 -22.95
CA VAL A 494 4.97 39.23 -21.96
C VAL A 494 4.25 40.59 -22.00
N ASP A 495 4.59 41.41 -23.00
CA ASP A 495 4.00 42.72 -23.23
C ASP A 495 2.73 42.58 -24.06
N GLY A 496 1.64 43.20 -23.62
CA GLY A 496 0.33 43.09 -24.28
C GLY A 496 -0.62 42.07 -23.64
N LEU A 497 -0.20 41.40 -22.55
CA LEU A 497 -1.10 40.61 -21.72
C LEU A 497 -2.19 41.50 -21.11
N ARG A 498 -3.46 41.23 -21.43
CA ARG A 498 -4.61 42.02 -20.98
C ARG A 498 -5.84 41.15 -20.77
N VAL A 499 -6.83 41.71 -20.06
CA VAL A 499 -8.17 41.13 -19.93
C VAL A 499 -9.17 42.24 -20.21
N ASP A 500 -9.91 42.09 -21.30
CA ASP A 500 -10.87 43.07 -21.78
C ASP A 500 -12.24 42.84 -21.13
N ARG A 501 -12.68 41.58 -21.06
CA ARG A 501 -13.92 41.16 -20.39
C ARG A 501 -13.59 40.27 -19.20
N VAL A 502 -14.00 40.69 -18.01
CA VAL A 502 -13.97 39.83 -16.81
C VAL A 502 -15.23 38.98 -16.83
N VAL A 503 -15.06 37.68 -16.58
CA VAL A 503 -16.16 36.72 -16.49
C VAL A 503 -16.11 35.97 -15.15
N LYS A 504 -17.27 35.51 -14.69
CA LYS A 504 -17.48 34.79 -13.42
C LYS A 504 -18.50 33.66 -13.57
N ASP A 505 -18.68 32.87 -12.50
CA ASP A 505 -19.69 31.80 -12.46
C ASP A 505 -21.06 32.28 -12.96
N GLY A 506 -21.63 31.55 -13.92
CA GLY A 506 -22.96 31.79 -14.48
C GLY A 506 -23.03 32.81 -15.61
N ASP A 507 -21.93 33.50 -15.94
CA ASP A 507 -21.89 34.37 -17.12
C ASP A 507 -22.00 33.55 -18.42
N GLN A 508 -22.47 34.21 -19.48
CA GLN A 508 -22.54 33.64 -20.83
C GLN A 508 -21.80 34.51 -21.85
N ILE A 509 -21.05 33.87 -22.74
CA ILE A 509 -20.35 34.51 -23.87
C ILE A 509 -20.97 34.00 -25.16
N SER A 510 -21.91 34.76 -25.73
CA SER A 510 -22.55 34.41 -27.00
C SER A 510 -21.58 34.55 -28.18
N ILE A 511 -21.58 33.51 -29.01
CA ILE A 511 -20.91 33.45 -30.32
C ILE A 511 -21.92 33.30 -31.49
N GLY A 512 -23.18 33.62 -31.22
CA GLY A 512 -24.34 33.46 -32.11
C GLY A 512 -25.47 32.74 -31.38
N PHE A 513 -26.10 31.76 -32.03
CA PHE A 513 -27.02 30.79 -31.42
C PHE A 513 -26.34 29.95 -30.33
N GLU A 514 -25.03 29.74 -30.46
CA GLU A 514 -24.18 29.05 -29.48
C GLU A 514 -23.60 30.06 -28.48
N TYR A 515 -23.28 29.57 -27.29
CA TYR A 515 -22.61 30.38 -26.26
C TYR A 515 -21.72 29.51 -25.37
N PHE A 516 -20.76 30.16 -24.72
CA PHE A 516 -20.00 29.56 -23.63
C PHE A 516 -20.63 29.93 -22.29
N ALA A 517 -21.09 28.94 -21.53
CA ALA A 517 -21.37 29.08 -20.11
C ALA A 517 -20.06 29.09 -19.32
N VAL A 518 -19.95 29.97 -18.33
CA VAL A 518 -18.70 30.21 -17.59
C VAL A 518 -18.76 29.61 -16.20
N LEU A 519 -17.71 28.85 -15.83
CA LEU A 519 -17.52 28.28 -14.50
C LEU A 519 -16.14 28.69 -13.94
N GLU A 520 -16.09 29.32 -12.76
CA GLU A 520 -14.85 29.57 -12.02
C GLU A 520 -14.35 28.28 -11.38
N THR A 521 -13.22 27.76 -11.79
CA THR A 521 -12.70 26.47 -11.29
C THR A 521 -11.35 26.65 -10.59
N PRO A 522 -11.27 27.36 -9.45
CA PRO A 522 -10.02 27.57 -8.73
C PRO A 522 -9.47 26.25 -8.17
N GLY A 523 -8.16 26.18 -7.97
CA GLY A 523 -7.49 25.02 -7.36
C GLY A 523 -6.06 24.89 -7.87
N HIS A 524 -5.91 24.70 -9.18
CA HIS A 524 -4.62 24.78 -9.86
C HIS A 524 -4.06 26.21 -9.78
N THR A 525 -4.84 27.18 -10.23
CA THR A 525 -4.59 28.60 -9.94
C THR A 525 -5.85 29.25 -9.38
N ALA A 526 -5.68 30.41 -8.77
CA ALA A 526 -6.81 31.21 -8.29
C ALA A 526 -7.58 31.92 -9.43
N CYS A 527 -7.10 31.84 -10.67
CA CYS A 527 -7.75 32.43 -11.85
C CYS A 527 -8.24 31.37 -12.85
N SER A 528 -8.27 30.11 -12.45
CA SER A 528 -8.69 29.01 -13.31
C SER A 528 -10.18 29.07 -13.64
N MET A 529 -10.50 28.86 -14.91
CA MET A 529 -11.83 28.94 -15.51
C MET A 529 -12.09 27.71 -16.37
N THR A 530 -13.34 27.26 -16.36
CA THR A 530 -13.89 26.24 -17.25
C THR A 530 -15.01 26.87 -18.06
N TYR A 531 -15.08 26.50 -19.34
CA TYR A 531 -16.11 27.00 -20.26
C TYR A 531 -16.87 25.83 -20.85
N VAL A 532 -18.19 25.95 -20.96
CA VAL A 532 -19.02 24.91 -21.58
C VAL A 532 -19.70 25.46 -22.81
N LEU A 533 -19.44 24.86 -23.97
CA LEU A 533 -20.06 25.24 -25.24
C LEU A 533 -21.47 24.63 -25.31
N GLU A 534 -22.47 25.50 -25.33
CA GLU A 534 -23.89 25.13 -25.41
C GLU A 534 -24.50 25.55 -26.76
N PRO A 535 -25.49 24.79 -27.28
CA PRO A 535 -26.16 23.62 -26.68
C PRO A 535 -25.44 22.27 -26.90
N ALA A 536 -24.20 22.30 -27.41
CA ALA A 536 -23.42 21.10 -27.68
C ALA A 536 -23.11 20.29 -26.41
N GLY A 537 -23.03 20.94 -25.24
CA GLY A 537 -22.71 20.31 -23.97
C GLY A 537 -21.25 19.87 -23.87
N ILE A 538 -20.32 20.62 -24.48
CA ILE A 538 -18.88 20.28 -24.50
C ILE A 538 -18.12 21.18 -23.52
N MET A 539 -17.54 20.57 -22.50
CA MET A 539 -16.84 21.27 -21.42
C MET A 539 -15.32 21.35 -21.67
N PHE A 540 -14.81 22.57 -21.76
CA PHE A 540 -13.39 22.89 -21.80
C PHE A 540 -12.88 23.08 -20.38
N THR A 541 -12.28 22.02 -19.83
CA THR A 541 -11.78 22.01 -18.44
C THR A 541 -10.46 22.76 -18.31
N SER A 542 -10.14 23.21 -17.09
CA SER A 542 -8.82 23.74 -16.74
C SER A 542 -7.99 22.68 -16.02
N GLU A 543 -6.71 22.95 -15.79
CA GLU A 543 -5.85 22.04 -15.03
C GLU A 543 -6.28 21.88 -13.56
N SER A 544 -7.22 22.69 -13.05
CA SER A 544 -7.80 22.50 -11.71
C SER A 544 -8.54 21.19 -11.55
N THR A 545 -8.92 20.50 -12.63
CA THR A 545 -9.49 19.15 -12.58
C THR A 545 -8.54 18.08 -13.11
N GLY A 546 -7.25 18.43 -13.25
CA GLY A 546 -6.19 17.53 -13.68
C GLY A 546 -6.13 17.31 -15.19
N VAL A 547 -5.12 16.54 -15.61
CA VAL A 547 -4.86 16.22 -17.01
C VAL A 547 -4.93 14.70 -17.18
N LEU A 548 -5.79 14.21 -18.06
CA LEU A 548 -5.84 12.78 -18.37
C LEU A 548 -4.53 12.37 -19.06
N LYS A 549 -3.89 11.31 -18.57
CA LYS A 549 -2.69 10.75 -19.21
C LYS A 549 -3.04 9.56 -20.08
N ASN A 550 -3.86 8.67 -19.55
CA ASN A 550 -4.44 7.52 -20.24
C ASN A 550 -5.79 7.22 -19.59
N PRO A 551 -6.61 6.29 -20.16
CA PRO A 551 -7.94 5.99 -19.63
C PRO A 551 -7.99 5.50 -18.16
N LEU A 552 -6.83 5.24 -17.53
CA LEU A 552 -6.72 4.76 -16.15
C LEU A 552 -6.00 5.73 -15.21
N CYS A 553 -5.49 6.86 -15.70
CA CYS A 553 -4.63 7.77 -14.93
C CYS A 553 -4.90 9.25 -15.25
N VAL A 554 -5.16 10.03 -14.19
CA VAL A 554 -5.23 11.51 -14.25
C VAL A 554 -4.04 12.08 -13.47
N GLU A 555 -3.24 12.91 -14.12
CA GLU A 555 -2.20 13.70 -13.46
C GLU A 555 -2.86 14.90 -12.75
N THR A 556 -2.51 15.09 -11.48
CA THR A 556 -3.07 16.13 -10.62
C THR A 556 -2.13 17.33 -10.56
N SER A 557 -2.69 18.50 -10.23
CA SER A 557 -1.93 19.74 -10.18
C SER A 557 -2.59 20.76 -9.23
N ALA A 558 -2.87 20.34 -8.00
CA ALA A 558 -3.49 21.19 -6.96
C ALA A 558 -2.49 22.17 -6.34
N LEU A 559 -2.00 23.14 -7.12
CA LEU A 559 -0.92 24.05 -6.71
C LEU A 559 -1.37 25.07 -5.65
N LYS A 560 -2.57 25.65 -5.80
CA LYS A 560 -3.00 26.76 -4.94
C LYS A 560 -3.89 26.31 -3.78
N SER A 561 -4.80 25.39 -4.06
CA SER A 561 -5.76 24.89 -3.07
C SER A 561 -6.24 23.51 -3.45
N TYR A 562 -5.87 22.52 -2.64
CA TYR A 562 -6.40 21.17 -2.72
C TYR A 562 -7.91 21.15 -2.52
N GLN A 563 -8.44 21.94 -1.58
CA GLN A 563 -9.88 21.91 -1.32
C GLN A 563 -10.68 22.49 -2.50
N ASP A 564 -10.21 23.59 -3.08
CA ASP A 564 -10.90 24.22 -4.21
C ASP A 564 -10.86 23.35 -5.46
N THR A 565 -9.79 22.57 -5.64
CA THR A 565 -9.67 21.61 -6.74
C THR A 565 -10.74 20.52 -6.66
N ILE A 566 -11.03 20.01 -5.47
CA ILE A 566 -12.08 19.01 -5.25
C ILE A 566 -13.46 19.62 -5.51
N VAL A 567 -13.71 20.82 -4.97
CA VAL A 567 -14.96 21.55 -5.19
C VAL A 567 -15.16 21.87 -6.67
N SER A 568 -14.11 22.25 -7.39
CA SER A 568 -14.14 22.50 -8.84
C SER A 568 -14.47 21.24 -9.63
N ALA A 569 -13.86 20.10 -9.28
CA ALA A 569 -14.16 18.83 -9.94
C ALA A 569 -15.61 18.38 -9.69
N GLU A 570 -16.10 18.51 -8.45
CA GLU A 570 -17.50 18.22 -8.11
C GLU A 570 -18.45 19.16 -8.87
N LYS A 571 -18.16 20.47 -8.91
CA LYS A 571 -18.95 21.45 -9.66
C LYS A 571 -19.04 21.09 -11.14
N CYS A 572 -17.91 20.80 -11.78
CA CYS A 572 -17.88 20.40 -13.19
C CYS A 572 -18.65 19.09 -13.43
N LYS A 573 -18.54 18.11 -12.52
CA LYS A 573 -19.33 16.86 -12.60
C LYS A 573 -20.83 17.12 -12.54
N THR A 574 -21.27 17.97 -11.61
CA THR A 574 -22.70 18.31 -11.44
C THR A 574 -23.28 19.17 -12.56
N TYR A 575 -22.45 19.74 -13.44
CA TYR A 575 -22.93 20.43 -14.63
C TYR A 575 -23.55 19.47 -15.65
N HIS A 576 -23.16 18.19 -15.63
CA HIS A 576 -23.65 17.15 -16.56
C HIS A 576 -23.39 17.47 -18.04
N ALA A 577 -22.19 17.97 -18.35
CA ALA A 577 -21.75 18.10 -19.74
C ALA A 577 -21.72 16.72 -20.43
N LYS A 578 -22.03 16.68 -21.72
CA LYS A 578 -22.01 15.45 -22.52
C LYS A 578 -20.60 14.94 -22.74
N GLN A 579 -19.66 15.86 -22.89
CA GLN A 579 -18.28 15.57 -23.27
C GLN A 579 -17.31 16.59 -22.66
N ILE A 580 -16.04 16.18 -22.52
CA ILE A 580 -14.96 17.03 -22.03
C ILE A 580 -13.88 17.16 -23.10
N ILE A 581 -13.37 18.37 -23.22
CA ILE A 581 -12.04 18.67 -23.76
C ILE A 581 -11.13 18.94 -22.57
N CYS A 582 -10.16 18.05 -22.38
CA CYS A 582 -9.18 18.12 -21.30
C CYS A 582 -7.93 18.87 -21.77
N PRO A 583 -7.39 19.79 -20.96
CA PRO A 583 -6.17 20.51 -21.31
C PRO A 583 -5.04 19.50 -21.57
N HIS A 584 -4.21 19.79 -22.58
CA HIS A 584 -3.06 18.98 -23.01
C HIS A 584 -3.38 17.57 -23.57
N PHE A 585 -4.58 17.04 -23.35
CA PHE A 585 -5.01 15.72 -23.82
C PHE A 585 -5.90 15.81 -25.06
N GLY A 586 -6.94 16.63 -25.05
CA GLY A 586 -7.96 16.68 -26.10
C GLY A 586 -9.31 16.12 -25.67
N ILE A 587 -10.11 15.65 -26.62
CA ILE A 587 -11.50 15.29 -26.38
C ILE A 587 -11.67 13.85 -25.87
N PHE A 588 -12.60 13.64 -24.94
CA PHE A 588 -12.94 12.33 -24.39
C PHE A 588 -14.13 11.71 -25.13
N PRO A 589 -14.29 10.37 -25.14
CA PRO A 589 -15.53 9.75 -25.59
C PRO A 589 -16.71 10.15 -24.69
N GLU A 590 -17.91 10.18 -25.25
CA GLU A 590 -19.14 10.40 -24.48
C GLU A 590 -19.29 9.34 -23.38
N GLY A 591 -19.84 9.75 -22.23
CA GLY A 591 -20.03 8.88 -21.06
C GLY A 591 -18.80 8.69 -20.16
N PHE A 592 -17.63 9.22 -20.52
CA PHE A 592 -16.43 9.17 -19.66
C PHE A 592 -16.34 10.34 -18.66
N VAL A 593 -17.21 11.34 -18.77
CA VAL A 593 -17.19 12.59 -17.98
C VAL A 593 -17.20 12.33 -16.47
N ASP A 594 -18.15 11.54 -15.97
CA ASP A 594 -18.26 11.25 -14.54
C ASP A 594 -17.06 10.45 -14.02
N ALA A 595 -16.63 9.45 -14.80
CA ALA A 595 -15.49 8.62 -14.46
C ALA A 595 -14.20 9.46 -14.35
N TYR A 596 -14.00 10.43 -15.25
CA TYR A 596 -12.85 11.33 -15.20
C TYR A 596 -12.80 12.14 -13.90
N PHE A 597 -13.91 12.76 -13.47
CA PHE A 597 -13.93 13.53 -12.22
C PHE A 597 -13.77 12.64 -10.99
N ASP A 598 -14.35 11.44 -10.97
CA ASP A 598 -14.14 10.48 -9.89
C ASP A 598 -12.69 10.01 -9.79
N MET A 599 -12.06 9.75 -10.95
CA MET A 599 -10.64 9.44 -11.02
C MET A 599 -9.79 10.60 -10.52
N TYR A 600 -10.10 11.83 -10.92
CA TYR A 600 -9.38 13.01 -10.46
C TYR A 600 -9.39 13.15 -8.93
N VAL A 601 -10.57 13.08 -8.30
CA VAL A 601 -10.72 13.16 -6.84
C VAL A 601 -9.90 12.07 -6.15
N LYS A 602 -9.93 10.85 -6.69
CA LYS A 602 -9.14 9.72 -6.20
C LYS A 602 -7.63 10.01 -6.30
N PHE A 603 -7.12 10.39 -7.47
CA PHE A 603 -5.69 10.63 -7.67
C PHE A 603 -5.19 11.83 -6.87
N ALA A 604 -6.00 12.89 -6.74
CA ALA A 604 -5.65 14.05 -5.93
C ALA A 604 -5.46 13.64 -4.46
N LYS A 605 -6.36 12.79 -3.94
CA LYS A 605 -6.23 12.24 -2.60
C LYS A 605 -4.97 11.37 -2.45
N GLU A 606 -4.67 10.49 -3.41
CA GLU A 606 -3.48 9.65 -3.37
C GLU A 606 -2.18 10.46 -3.39
N GLU A 607 -2.12 11.55 -4.16
CA GLU A 607 -1.00 12.49 -4.17
C GLU A 607 -0.84 13.19 -2.81
N LYS A 608 -1.93 13.71 -2.24
CA LYS A 608 -1.93 14.32 -0.91
C LYS A 608 -1.45 13.34 0.15
N ASP A 609 -2.01 12.14 0.18
CA ASP A 609 -1.70 11.12 1.19
C ASP A 609 -0.23 10.65 1.07
N PHE A 610 0.30 10.58 -0.15
CA PHE A 610 1.71 10.32 -0.39
C PHE A 610 2.62 11.40 0.22
N ILE A 611 2.36 12.68 -0.09
CA ILE A 611 3.15 13.81 0.44
C ILE A 611 3.08 13.83 1.97
N LEU A 612 1.89 13.68 2.54
CA LEU A 612 1.68 13.68 3.99
C LEU A 612 2.37 12.50 4.67
N SER A 613 2.35 11.30 4.08
CA SER A 613 3.02 10.13 4.65
C SER A 613 4.49 10.39 4.91
N LEU A 614 5.18 11.02 3.95
CA LEU A 614 6.60 11.39 4.08
C LEU A 614 6.78 12.48 5.15
N ALA A 615 5.91 13.49 5.17
CA ALA A 615 5.97 14.55 6.17
C ALA A 615 5.79 14.00 7.61
N TYR A 616 4.84 13.09 7.83
CA TYR A 616 4.63 12.43 9.13
C TYR A 616 5.76 11.47 9.52
N GLU A 617 6.53 10.97 8.56
CA GLU A 617 7.77 10.20 8.80
C GLU A 617 8.96 11.10 9.18
N GLY A 618 8.79 12.43 9.15
CA GLY A 618 9.83 13.40 9.52
C GLY A 618 10.76 13.77 8.37
N TYR A 619 10.38 13.51 7.11
CA TYR A 619 11.14 13.93 5.95
C TYR A 619 11.14 15.45 5.83
N THR A 620 12.29 16.02 5.48
CA THR A 620 12.40 17.43 5.14
C THR A 620 11.75 17.72 3.78
N TYR A 621 11.39 18.97 3.53
CA TYR A 621 10.80 19.40 2.26
C TYR A 621 11.60 18.96 1.03
N GLU A 622 12.93 19.09 1.07
CA GLU A 622 13.82 18.68 -0.04
C GLU A 622 13.82 17.16 -0.25
N GLU A 623 13.72 16.37 0.83
CA GLU A 623 13.61 14.91 0.72
C GLU A 623 12.26 14.50 0.15
N ILE A 624 11.17 15.20 0.52
CA ILE A 624 9.84 15.01 -0.07
C ILE A 624 9.88 15.34 -1.57
N LEU A 625 10.46 16.48 -1.95
CA LEU A 625 10.58 16.89 -3.35
C LEU A 625 11.35 15.85 -4.18
N LYS A 626 12.40 15.25 -3.62
CA LYS A 626 13.19 14.20 -4.28
C LYS A 626 12.39 12.92 -4.49
N GLU A 627 11.65 12.45 -3.48
CA GLU A 627 10.80 11.25 -3.64
C GLU A 627 9.58 11.54 -4.53
N TYR A 628 9.07 12.78 -4.51
CA TYR A 628 8.02 13.24 -5.41
C TYR A 628 8.50 13.25 -6.87
N GLU A 629 9.69 13.82 -7.14
CA GLU A 629 10.31 13.77 -8.48
C GLU A 629 10.46 12.31 -8.94
N LYS A 630 11.02 11.44 -8.11
CA LYS A 630 11.21 10.02 -8.45
C LYS A 630 9.89 9.30 -8.74
N LYS A 631 8.77 9.74 -8.17
CA LYS A 631 7.45 9.15 -8.37
C LYS A 631 6.74 9.71 -9.61
N TYR A 632 6.80 11.02 -9.83
CA TYR A 632 5.95 11.73 -10.81
C TYR A 632 6.71 12.29 -12.02
N TRP A 633 8.04 12.33 -11.98
CA TRP A 633 8.88 12.70 -13.11
C TRP A 633 9.29 11.48 -13.94
N THR A 634 9.13 11.57 -15.25
CA THR A 634 9.60 10.55 -16.20
C THR A 634 10.24 11.23 -17.41
N ALA A 635 11.15 10.52 -18.08
CA ALA A 635 11.73 11.01 -19.33
C ALA A 635 10.66 11.32 -20.40
N GLN A 636 9.55 10.57 -20.36
CA GLN A 636 8.43 10.78 -21.28
C GLN A 636 7.66 12.07 -21.01
N ARG A 637 7.42 12.41 -19.73
CA ARG A 637 6.84 13.70 -19.32
C ARG A 637 7.71 14.88 -19.79
N GLY A 638 9.03 14.70 -19.77
CA GLY A 638 9.99 15.68 -20.30
C GLY A 638 9.81 16.02 -21.79
N LYS A 639 9.12 15.20 -22.58
CA LYS A 639 8.85 15.51 -24.00
C LYS A 639 7.79 16.59 -24.21
N SER A 640 6.92 16.82 -23.23
CA SER A 640 5.82 17.78 -23.31
C SER A 640 5.86 18.87 -22.25
N GLN A 641 6.61 18.66 -21.16
CA GLN A 641 6.76 19.62 -20.08
C GLN A 641 8.24 19.80 -19.72
N PRO A 642 8.77 21.03 -19.74
CA PRO A 642 10.12 21.29 -19.26
C PRO A 642 10.30 20.92 -17.80
N LYS A 643 11.43 20.29 -17.45
CA LYS A 643 11.74 19.90 -16.07
C LYS A 643 11.65 21.06 -15.07
N PRO A 644 12.11 22.29 -15.39
CA PRO A 644 11.95 23.44 -14.48
C PRO A 644 10.48 23.75 -14.15
N ALA A 645 9.56 23.58 -15.10
CA ALA A 645 8.13 23.81 -14.87
C ALA A 645 7.52 22.74 -13.95
N PHE A 646 7.90 21.47 -14.15
CA PHE A 646 7.49 20.39 -13.25
C PHE A 646 7.95 20.64 -11.81
N LEU A 647 9.23 21.00 -11.63
CA LEU A 647 9.79 21.26 -10.31
C LEU A 647 9.16 22.50 -9.65
N GLU A 648 8.85 23.54 -10.42
CA GLU A 648 8.11 24.71 -9.92
C GLU A 648 6.73 24.30 -9.40
N ASN A 649 5.96 23.54 -10.18
CA ASN A 649 4.64 23.06 -9.78
C ASN A 649 4.71 22.14 -8.55
N ALA A 650 5.63 21.18 -8.55
CA ALA A 650 5.85 20.25 -7.44
C ALA A 650 6.13 21.00 -6.13
N LYS A 651 6.91 22.08 -6.20
CA LYS A 651 7.20 22.91 -5.03
C LYS A 651 5.94 23.52 -4.41
N HIS A 652 5.08 24.10 -5.23
CA HIS A 652 3.82 24.70 -4.78
C HIS A 652 2.85 23.65 -4.24
N ILE A 653 2.72 22.50 -4.92
CA ILE A 653 1.87 21.38 -4.46
C ILE A 653 2.34 20.87 -3.10
N ILE A 654 3.63 20.52 -2.97
CA ILE A 654 4.18 19.99 -1.71
C ILE A 654 4.05 21.02 -0.60
N GLY A 655 4.42 22.27 -0.86
CA GLY A 655 4.32 23.35 0.12
C GLY A 655 2.89 23.51 0.60
N HIS A 656 1.94 23.67 -0.32
CA HIS A 656 0.52 23.80 0.02
C HIS A 656 0.01 22.62 0.86
N ILE A 657 0.29 21.37 0.46
CA ILE A 657 -0.19 20.18 1.16
C ILE A 657 0.42 20.07 2.56
N VAL A 658 1.74 20.26 2.69
CA VAL A 658 2.43 20.15 3.98
C VAL A 658 2.00 21.27 4.92
N ASP A 659 1.93 22.51 4.44
CA ASP A 659 1.54 23.66 5.27
C ASP A 659 0.08 23.56 5.73
N THR A 660 -0.80 23.03 4.87
CA THR A 660 -2.24 22.97 5.14
C THR A 660 -2.67 21.69 5.88
N PHE A 661 -1.95 20.58 5.76
CA PHE A 661 -2.40 19.29 6.30
C PHE A 661 -1.31 18.50 7.06
N GLY A 662 -0.09 19.04 7.14
CA GLY A 662 1.07 18.39 7.75
C GLY A 662 1.08 18.41 9.28
N PRO A 663 2.07 17.73 9.89
CA PRO A 663 2.16 17.49 11.34
C PRO A 663 2.32 18.75 12.21
N ASP A 664 2.81 19.86 11.66
CA ASP A 664 2.98 21.12 12.38
C ASP A 664 1.79 22.08 12.25
N ASN A 665 0.76 21.69 11.50
CA ASN A 665 -0.46 22.49 11.40
C ASN A 665 -1.25 22.39 12.73
N GLY A 666 -1.15 23.46 13.53
CA GLY A 666 -1.68 23.54 14.90
C GLY A 666 -0.69 24.02 15.97
N LYS A 667 0.60 24.25 15.64
CA LYS A 667 1.61 24.77 16.61
C LYS A 667 1.88 26.28 16.52
N THR A 668 1.23 27.01 15.62
CA THR A 668 1.47 28.45 15.38
C THR A 668 0.28 29.36 15.72
N THR A 669 -0.54 28.98 16.70
CA THR A 669 -1.58 29.86 17.29
C THR A 669 -1.58 29.83 18.82
N SER A 670 -0.40 29.82 19.44
CA SER A 670 -0.23 30.13 20.86
C SER A 670 1.13 30.76 21.14
N ALA A 671 1.30 31.99 20.69
CA ALA A 671 2.24 32.96 21.24
C ALA A 671 1.72 34.34 20.87
N GLU A 672 0.94 34.92 21.80
CA GLU A 672 0.77 36.38 21.89
C GLU A 672 2.11 37.07 22.18
#